data_AF-A0A1I5Q8M3-F1
#
_entry.id   AF-A0A1I5Q8M3-F1
#
_cell.length_a   1.000
_cell.length_b   1.000
_cell.length_c   1.000
_cell.angle_alpha   90.00
_cell.angle_beta   90.00
_cell.angle_gamma   90.00
#
_symmetry.space_group_name_H-M   'P 1'
#
loop_
_entity.id
_entity.type
_entity.pdbx_description
1 polymer ?
#
loop_
_entity_poly.entity_id
_entity_poly.type
_entity_poly.pdbx_seq_one_letter_code
_entity_poly.pdbx_strand_id
1 'polypeptide(L)'
;MNPFRNYFSLSKKSAKAFIVFTILACGPGLADYDEFVSYFMPESTNASLHDQKYHFTSQQFYNENEGESSSDTSDIVHATNVKSWSDYCNARLSDNDIAASVYGNSEKLITFLRNNGKQQAADYLLMAKKADMAYQVGDYFEESKKDSVILKKIFEEIRNISPGLQDDFLKERYAFQCVKLAKMLNLNRETISLYEKQIAPLKKKSFISDWAQARKAGAELALGDTAKAYYDFAMVFDKCPTRRNEAELSVRIHNIGFQESAVNLCKDNHEKAALYAFAAIRNGQDGLDLLKKMVELDPGNPLIELVMAREINKNEFYFFPQSYYEGEITDTVNIPKKIKDPNSYFSKLRDYALECAENKSLPNTGFWFTAASYMEMVARDFDKSSEYLSKAKQIPTQNKSLKTQIDLQELLLAVYSGKEISAETEQRIIPYLEKFLKTDNFRISNTLVEACKVLSSEYRNHTVGSSKGGWLSSCTKTTSVSAGAIAEYKAKSYLMLMLTTYQVNTTGFQSQTDQFEIEDTTSSATINNVITYFSKPNPTDFDKRLIKLSGFSKDDLYTLLGRRALSEHSFALAEEAFGKVNSKKWKEEPWKTFFNEDPFYIAADNSETPNTYTPYTFAKKMADLEKRFRQNPNDKESAYLLGCGTFNITYSGNSWLLVKRGWSGAEVSSYMHRNYSTEYYMAEKSRQYFDEAIKSTDPELSAKACFGASKCEATAFFVYRNTKDPDPKEEYGLFEKRMSQEEKQKYRHYFGILKTRYQNTRFQQEILRECGLYHDFVAGK
;
A
#
# COMPACT_ATOMS: atom_id res chain seq x y z
N MET A 1 -0.75 -30.21 25.27
CA MET A 1 -0.26 -31.12 24.22
C MET A 1 -1.16 -30.95 23.01
N ASN A 2 -0.61 -30.39 21.92
CA ASN A 2 -1.37 -29.85 20.79
C ASN A 2 -1.68 -30.97 19.75
N PRO A 3 -2.94 -31.27 19.39
CA PRO A 3 -3.29 -32.42 18.56
C PRO A 3 -3.10 -32.22 17.04
N PHE A 4 -2.58 -31.08 16.59
CA PHE A 4 -2.42 -30.75 15.16
C PHE A 4 -1.24 -31.41 14.43
N ARG A 5 -0.60 -32.45 14.99
CA ARG A 5 0.60 -33.03 14.37
C ARG A 5 0.35 -34.06 13.25
N ASN A 6 -0.90 -34.40 12.94
CA ASN A 6 -1.21 -35.55 12.05
C ASN A 6 -1.94 -35.22 10.73
N TYR A 7 -2.05 -33.96 10.30
CA TYR A 7 -2.73 -33.64 9.02
C TYR A 7 -1.87 -33.04 7.90
N PHE A 8 -0.56 -32.88 8.09
CA PHE A 8 0.33 -32.49 6.99
C PHE A 8 1.66 -33.23 7.08
N SER A 9 1.82 -34.32 6.32
CA SER A 9 3.16 -34.84 6.02
C SER A 9 3.79 -33.95 4.95
N LEU A 10 4.36 -32.82 5.38
CA LEU A 10 5.12 -31.94 4.50
C LEU A 10 6.37 -32.67 3.99
N SER A 11 6.48 -32.82 2.67
CA SER A 11 7.64 -33.43 2.03
C SER A 11 8.90 -32.57 2.25
N LYS A 12 10.09 -33.15 2.06
CA LYS A 12 11.38 -32.42 2.20
C LYS A 12 11.50 -31.16 1.31
N LYS A 13 10.61 -30.95 0.33
CA LYS A 13 10.53 -29.70 -0.46
C LYS A 13 9.88 -28.54 0.30
N SER A 14 9.05 -28.80 1.30
CA SER A 14 8.34 -27.79 2.10
C SER A 14 9.25 -26.98 3.02
N ALA A 15 10.43 -27.49 3.38
CA ALA A 15 11.41 -26.76 4.17
C ALA A 15 12.04 -25.57 3.40
N LYS A 16 12.06 -25.61 2.06
CA LYS A 16 12.51 -24.47 1.24
C LYS A 16 11.43 -23.40 1.08
N ALA A 17 10.15 -23.78 1.18
CA ALA A 17 9.05 -22.81 1.20
C ALA A 17 8.96 -22.07 2.55
N PHE A 18 9.48 -22.65 3.64
CA PHE A 18 9.48 -22.01 4.96
C PHE A 18 10.42 -20.79 5.04
N ILE A 19 11.45 -20.71 4.20
CA ILE A 19 12.33 -19.52 4.08
C ILE A 19 11.59 -18.35 3.39
N VAL A 20 10.55 -18.65 2.60
CA VAL A 20 9.66 -17.63 2.01
C VAL A 20 8.61 -17.17 3.03
N PHE A 21 8.23 -18.01 4.00
CA PHE A 21 7.27 -17.65 5.05
C PHE A 21 7.78 -16.62 6.06
N THR A 22 9.10 -16.53 6.29
CA THR A 22 9.66 -15.47 7.13
C THR A 22 9.52 -14.08 6.49
N ILE A 23 9.26 -14.01 5.17
CA ILE A 23 8.95 -12.78 4.44
C ILE A 23 7.44 -12.46 4.50
N LEU A 24 6.58 -13.46 4.78
CA LEU A 24 5.12 -13.31 4.91
C LEU A 24 4.65 -13.06 6.35
N ALA A 25 5.56 -13.15 7.34
CA ALA A 25 5.25 -12.88 8.75
C ALA A 25 5.23 -11.38 9.08
N CYS A 26 5.66 -10.52 8.15
CA CYS A 26 5.23 -9.13 8.15
C CYS A 26 3.88 -9.10 7.42
N GLY A 27 2.77 -9.08 8.17
CA GLY A 27 1.55 -8.48 7.65
C GLY A 27 1.84 -7.03 7.22
N PRO A 28 0.91 -6.34 6.50
CA PRO A 28 1.05 -4.91 6.25
C PRO A 28 1.46 -4.23 7.56
N GLY A 29 2.69 -3.73 7.57
CA GLY A 29 3.25 -3.12 8.77
C GLY A 29 2.44 -1.88 9.08
N LEU A 30 2.49 -1.42 10.33
CA LEU A 30 1.95 -0.12 10.76
C LEU A 30 2.73 1.07 10.14
N ALA A 31 3.31 0.88 8.95
CA ALA A 31 4.32 1.70 8.30
C ALA A 31 4.07 1.90 6.80
N ASP A 32 2.96 1.40 6.26
CA ASP A 32 2.65 1.52 4.83
C ASP A 32 2.13 2.95 4.51
N TYR A 33 2.94 3.78 3.84
CA TYR A 33 2.63 5.19 3.51
C TYR A 33 1.37 5.40 2.64
N ASP A 34 0.81 4.32 2.08
CA ASP A 34 -0.43 4.30 1.30
C ASP A 34 -1.66 3.82 2.10
N GLU A 35 -1.56 3.78 3.44
CA GLU A 35 -2.65 3.46 4.38
C GLU A 35 -3.83 4.45 4.39
N PHE A 36 -3.86 5.42 3.48
CA PHE A 36 -5.05 6.24 3.26
C PHE A 36 -5.22 6.71 1.82
N VAL A 37 -6.48 6.97 1.46
CA VAL A 37 -6.82 7.51 0.14
C VAL A 37 -6.49 9.00 0.06
N SER A 38 -5.60 9.36 -0.86
CA SER A 38 -5.20 10.74 -1.15
C SER A 38 -4.94 10.91 -2.66
N TYR A 39 -5.43 12.00 -3.24
CA TYR A 39 -5.28 12.34 -4.65
C TYR A 39 -4.46 13.62 -4.87
N PHE A 40 -4.36 14.49 -3.86
CA PHE A 40 -3.62 15.75 -3.96
C PHE A 40 -2.16 15.57 -3.55
N MET A 41 -1.22 15.81 -4.47
CA MET A 41 0.22 15.68 -4.24
C MET A 41 0.76 16.88 -3.45
N PRO A 42 1.27 16.69 -2.22
CA PRO A 42 1.93 17.77 -1.47
C PRO A 42 3.23 18.27 -2.13
N GLU A 43 3.85 17.45 -2.98
CA GLU A 43 5.00 17.83 -3.81
C GLU A 43 4.64 18.93 -4.85
N SER A 44 3.35 19.21 -5.08
CA SER A 44 2.89 20.28 -5.98
C SER A 44 3.20 21.69 -5.47
N THR A 45 3.65 21.81 -4.23
CA THR A 45 4.06 23.06 -3.59
C THR A 45 5.49 23.46 -3.99
N ASN A 46 5.86 24.73 -3.83
CA ASN A 46 7.23 25.23 -4.03
C ASN A 46 8.09 25.10 -2.77
N ALA A 47 7.66 24.30 -1.78
CA ALA A 47 8.47 23.99 -0.62
C ALA A 47 9.76 23.26 -1.02
N SER A 48 10.82 23.43 -0.24
CA SER A 48 12.11 22.80 -0.56
C SER A 48 12.04 21.28 -0.36
N LEU A 49 12.96 20.53 -0.97
CA LEU A 49 13.07 19.08 -0.74
C LEU A 49 13.22 18.74 0.76
N HIS A 50 13.93 19.58 1.53
CA HIS A 50 14.10 19.38 2.97
C HIS A 50 12.82 19.58 3.80
N ASP A 51 11.79 20.18 3.21
CA ASP A 51 10.49 20.39 3.84
C ASP A 51 9.50 19.26 3.54
N GLN A 52 9.82 18.36 2.59
CA GLN A 52 8.91 17.29 2.16
C GLN A 52 8.62 16.26 3.25
N LYS A 53 9.53 16.07 4.21
CA LYS A 53 9.28 15.25 5.41
C LYS A 53 8.15 15.78 6.29
N TYR A 54 7.74 17.05 6.10
CA TYR A 54 6.56 17.62 6.74
C TYR A 54 5.35 17.56 5.82
N HIS A 55 5.32 16.71 4.80
CA HIS A 55 4.06 16.33 4.16
C HIS A 55 3.16 15.64 5.19
N PHE A 56 1.85 15.76 5.00
CA PHE A 56 0.91 15.08 5.89
C PHE A 56 0.93 13.57 5.62
N THR A 57 1.04 12.80 6.70
CA THR A 57 0.80 11.35 6.71
C THR A 57 -0.04 11.01 7.95
N SER A 58 -0.92 10.01 7.83
CA SER A 58 -1.68 9.46 8.97
C SER A 58 -0.74 8.91 10.07
N GLN A 59 0.45 8.48 9.66
CA GLN A 59 1.48 7.88 10.49
C GLN A 59 2.61 8.85 10.89
N GLN A 60 2.44 10.19 10.78
CA GLN A 60 3.49 11.17 11.09
C GLN A 60 4.06 11.02 12.53
N PHE A 61 3.36 10.29 13.41
CA PHE A 61 3.82 9.93 14.75
C PHE A 61 4.62 8.62 14.86
N TYR A 62 4.56 7.74 13.87
CA TYR A 62 5.06 6.36 13.90
C TYR A 62 6.23 6.10 12.93
N ASN A 63 6.31 6.80 11.80
CA ASN A 63 7.17 6.41 10.66
C ASN A 63 8.59 6.97 10.61
N GLU A 64 9.12 7.59 11.67
CA GLU A 64 10.52 8.07 11.65
C GLU A 64 11.58 6.94 11.64
N ASN A 65 11.18 5.67 11.81
CA ASN A 65 12.11 4.53 11.92
C ASN A 65 12.05 3.53 10.76
N GLU A 66 11.12 3.64 9.82
CA GLU A 66 11.04 2.72 8.67
C GLU A 66 11.52 3.38 7.38
N GLY A 67 12.78 3.10 7.03
CA GLY A 67 13.28 3.19 5.66
C GLY A 67 13.81 4.54 5.18
N GLU A 68 13.39 5.67 5.75
CA GLU A 68 14.17 6.91 5.63
C GLU A 68 15.36 6.77 6.56
N SER A 69 16.45 6.22 6.04
CA SER A 69 17.73 6.32 6.72
C SER A 69 17.88 7.77 7.17
N SER A 70 18.41 7.95 8.38
CA SER A 70 18.99 9.20 8.81
C SER A 70 19.97 9.81 7.79
N SER A 71 20.26 9.16 6.65
CA SER A 71 21.01 9.67 5.51
C SER A 71 20.59 11.08 5.15
N ASP A 72 19.34 11.44 4.84
CA ASP A 72 19.05 12.79 4.32
C ASP A 72 19.33 13.91 5.34
N THR A 73 19.02 13.68 6.63
CA THR A 73 19.31 14.66 7.69
C THR A 73 20.80 14.63 8.09
N SER A 74 21.40 13.44 8.18
CA SER A 74 22.84 13.29 8.45
C SER A 74 23.69 13.81 7.30
N ASP A 75 23.22 13.73 6.06
CA ASP A 75 23.89 14.15 4.85
C ASP A 75 23.87 15.67 4.78
N ILE A 76 22.73 16.35 5.03
CA ILE A 76 22.74 17.82 5.12
C ILE A 76 23.55 18.33 6.32
N VAL A 77 23.48 17.67 7.48
CA VAL A 77 24.29 18.02 8.67
C VAL A 77 25.78 17.86 8.37
N HIS A 78 26.18 16.72 7.80
CA HIS A 78 27.56 16.41 7.45
C HIS A 78 28.07 17.34 6.36
N ALA A 79 27.33 17.48 5.25
CA ALA A 79 27.69 18.34 4.12
C ALA A 79 27.85 19.80 4.56
N THR A 80 26.91 20.34 5.35
CA THR A 80 26.99 21.73 5.84
C THR A 80 28.23 21.94 6.71
N ASN A 81 28.53 21.00 7.62
CA ASN A 81 29.69 21.11 8.49
C ASN A 81 31.01 20.91 7.73
N VAL A 82 31.08 19.93 6.82
CA VAL A 82 32.24 19.69 5.94
C VAL A 82 32.52 20.92 5.10
N LYS A 83 31.49 21.49 4.47
CA LYS A 83 31.62 22.72 3.67
C LYS A 83 32.18 23.87 4.50
N SER A 84 31.71 24.05 5.73
CA SER A 84 32.24 25.10 6.61
C SER A 84 33.72 24.92 6.97
N TRP A 85 34.18 23.67 7.14
CA TRP A 85 35.60 23.36 7.34
C TRP A 85 36.41 23.52 6.06
N SER A 86 35.83 23.18 4.91
CA SER A 86 36.43 23.37 3.59
C SER A 86 36.68 24.85 3.34
N ASP A 87 35.68 25.70 3.63
CA ASP A 87 35.80 27.16 3.56
C ASP A 87 36.84 27.70 4.53
N TYR A 88 36.87 27.20 5.77
CA TYR A 88 37.90 27.57 6.74
C TYR A 88 39.32 27.18 6.28
N CYS A 89 39.44 26.12 5.47
CA CYS A 89 40.68 25.66 4.85
C CYS A 89 40.94 26.30 3.47
N ASN A 90 40.14 27.28 3.04
CA ASN A 90 40.20 27.92 1.72
C ASN A 90 40.11 26.92 0.55
N ALA A 91 39.29 25.86 0.70
CA ALA A 91 39.10 24.78 -0.26
C ALA A 91 40.41 24.04 -0.67
N ARG A 92 41.45 24.08 0.18
CA ARG A 92 42.75 23.43 -0.08
C ARG A 92 42.82 21.95 0.34
N LEU A 93 41.74 21.44 0.92
CA LEU A 93 41.60 20.03 1.30
C LEU A 93 40.27 19.52 0.74
N SER A 94 40.25 18.27 0.28
CA SER A 94 39.04 17.69 -0.30
C SER A 94 37.94 17.50 0.75
N ASP A 95 36.68 17.66 0.36
CA ASP A 95 35.53 17.45 1.24
C ASP A 95 35.51 16.03 1.82
N ASN A 96 35.98 15.03 1.06
CA ASN A 96 36.13 13.64 1.53
C ASN A 96 37.18 13.51 2.64
N ASP A 97 38.34 14.15 2.50
CA ASP A 97 39.38 14.13 3.54
C ASP A 97 38.92 14.86 4.81
N ILE A 98 38.16 15.95 4.66
CA ILE A 98 37.54 16.67 5.76
C ILE A 98 36.51 15.79 6.45
N ALA A 99 35.57 15.18 5.71
CA ALA A 99 34.55 14.29 6.25
C ALA A 99 35.17 13.11 7.00
N ALA A 100 36.17 12.45 6.40
CA ALA A 100 36.89 11.35 7.01
C ALA A 100 37.66 11.75 8.28
N SER A 101 38.05 13.02 8.41
CA SER A 101 38.70 13.55 9.63
C SER A 101 37.71 13.98 10.70
N VAL A 102 36.58 14.59 10.33
CA VAL A 102 35.58 15.09 11.28
C VAL A 102 34.72 13.95 11.83
N TYR A 103 34.29 13.02 10.98
CA TYR A 103 33.37 11.93 11.34
C TYR A 103 34.04 10.55 11.36
N GLY A 104 35.31 10.46 10.95
CA GLY A 104 36.07 9.22 10.92
C GLY A 104 37.37 9.27 11.74
N ASN A 105 38.35 8.49 11.31
CA ASN A 105 39.65 8.33 11.99
C ASN A 105 40.82 8.94 11.23
N SER A 106 40.59 9.66 10.13
CA SER A 106 41.65 10.32 9.38
C SER A 106 42.22 11.50 10.15
N GLU A 107 43.55 11.66 10.16
CA GLU A 107 44.20 12.84 10.75
C GLU A 107 44.54 13.93 9.72
N LYS A 108 44.15 13.76 8.45
CA LYS A 108 44.55 14.66 7.36
C LYS A 108 44.18 16.13 7.61
N LEU A 109 42.96 16.41 8.07
CA LEU A 109 42.54 17.78 8.40
C LEU A 109 43.34 18.35 9.58
N ILE A 110 43.57 17.55 10.63
CA ILE A 110 44.35 17.97 11.80
C ILE A 110 45.78 18.32 11.40
N THR A 111 46.44 17.48 10.62
CA THR A 111 47.78 17.71 10.09
C THR A 111 47.83 18.92 9.17
N PHE A 112 46.84 19.08 8.29
CA PHE A 112 46.72 20.26 7.44
C PHE A 112 46.63 21.55 8.26
N LEU A 113 45.77 21.58 9.28
CA LEU A 113 45.59 22.75 10.14
C LEU A 113 46.89 23.11 10.88
N ARG A 114 47.58 22.13 11.46
CA ARG A 114 48.87 22.33 12.14
C ARG A 114 49.93 22.90 11.20
N ASN A 115 50.08 22.30 10.02
CA ASN A 115 51.07 22.73 9.02
C ASN A 115 50.79 24.15 8.47
N ASN A 116 49.55 24.62 8.59
CA ASN A 116 49.14 25.97 8.17
C ASN A 116 49.01 26.94 9.36
N GLY A 117 49.62 26.64 10.51
CA GLY A 117 49.65 27.53 11.68
C GLY A 117 48.32 27.66 12.43
N LYS A 118 47.34 26.81 12.15
CA LYS A 118 46.00 26.81 12.77
C LYS A 118 45.90 25.82 13.93
N GLN A 119 46.84 25.92 14.88
CA GLN A 119 46.94 24.98 16.01
C GLN A 119 45.64 24.90 16.84
N GLN A 120 45.03 26.04 17.16
CA GLN A 120 43.79 26.10 17.96
C GLN A 120 42.60 25.38 17.29
N ALA A 121 42.58 25.33 15.95
CA ALA A 121 41.55 24.61 15.19
C ALA A 121 41.78 23.09 15.20
N ALA A 122 43.04 22.67 15.11
CA ALA A 122 43.41 21.26 15.26
C ALA A 122 43.07 20.76 16.68
N ASP A 123 43.38 21.56 17.70
CA ASP A 123 43.10 21.23 19.11
C ASP A 123 41.58 21.15 19.38
N TYR A 124 40.80 22.03 18.75
CA TYR A 124 39.33 21.96 18.78
C TYR A 124 38.80 20.62 18.28
N LEU A 125 39.28 20.15 17.11
CA LEU A 125 38.80 18.89 16.53
C LEU A 125 39.10 17.69 17.43
N LEU A 126 40.31 17.63 17.98
CA LEU A 126 40.73 16.58 18.91
C LEU A 126 39.87 16.58 20.18
N MET A 127 39.60 17.76 20.71
CA MET A 127 38.76 17.93 21.89
C MET A 127 37.30 17.57 21.63
N ALA A 128 36.72 17.99 20.50
CA ALA A 128 35.36 17.63 20.12
C ALA A 128 35.23 16.11 19.97
N LYS A 129 36.20 15.45 19.33
CA LYS A 129 36.23 13.98 19.21
C LYS A 129 36.29 13.30 20.57
N LYS A 130 37.10 13.82 21.50
CA LYS A 130 37.19 13.30 22.88
C LYS A 130 35.86 13.45 23.62
N ALA A 131 35.14 14.56 23.44
CA ALA A 131 33.82 14.76 24.02
C ALA A 131 32.78 13.79 23.45
N ASP A 132 32.79 13.55 22.13
CA ASP A 132 31.89 12.59 21.50
C ASP A 132 32.18 11.15 21.92
N MET A 133 33.45 10.77 22.08
CA MET A 133 33.82 9.44 22.62
C MET A 133 33.37 9.22 24.07
N ALA A 134 33.22 10.29 24.86
CA ALA A 134 32.74 10.23 26.24
C ALA A 134 31.20 10.13 26.34
N TYR A 135 30.49 10.18 25.20
CA TYR A 135 29.04 10.04 25.14
C TYR A 135 28.62 9.18 23.95
N GLN A 136 28.27 7.92 24.24
CA GLN A 136 27.78 6.98 23.24
C GLN A 136 26.25 6.95 23.29
N VAL A 137 25.61 7.38 22.21
CA VAL A 137 24.15 7.29 22.07
C VAL A 137 23.79 5.83 21.85
N GLY A 138 22.91 5.29 22.69
CA GLY A 138 22.35 3.95 22.51
C GLY A 138 21.21 3.95 21.49
N ASP A 139 20.87 2.77 20.95
CA ASP A 139 19.74 2.60 20.03
C ASP A 139 18.43 2.32 20.79
N TYR A 140 17.41 1.80 20.11
CA TYR A 140 16.11 1.49 20.73
C TYR A 140 16.19 0.40 21.81
N PHE A 141 17.26 -0.40 21.82
CA PHE A 141 17.48 -1.53 22.73
C PHE A 141 18.61 -1.27 23.74
N GLU A 142 19.46 -0.27 23.52
CA GLU A 142 20.59 0.06 24.40
C GLU A 142 20.46 1.44 25.05
N GLU A 143 20.79 1.54 26.33
CA GLU A 143 20.89 2.83 27.00
C GLU A 143 22.12 3.63 26.53
N SER A 144 21.96 4.95 26.41
CA SER A 144 23.08 5.84 26.13
C SER A 144 24.10 5.84 27.27
N LYS A 145 25.38 5.62 26.95
CA LYS A 145 26.50 5.61 27.92
C LYS A 145 27.15 6.98 27.99
N LYS A 146 27.25 7.53 29.21
CA LYS A 146 27.79 8.88 29.47
C LYS A 146 28.87 8.86 30.53
N ASP A 147 30.12 9.17 30.16
CA ASP A 147 31.20 9.44 31.11
C ASP A 147 31.13 10.91 31.58
N SER A 148 30.40 11.14 32.66
CA SER A 148 30.19 12.49 33.19
C SER A 148 31.48 13.12 33.75
N VAL A 149 32.47 12.31 34.15
CA VAL A 149 33.73 12.81 34.71
C VAL A 149 34.60 13.38 33.59
N ILE A 150 34.75 12.64 32.49
CA ILE A 150 35.48 13.12 31.31
C ILE A 150 34.81 14.35 30.70
N LEU A 151 33.48 14.32 30.54
CA LEU A 151 32.73 15.46 29.99
C LEU A 151 32.89 16.73 30.86
N LYS A 152 32.85 16.60 32.18
CA LYS A 152 33.08 17.73 33.10
C LYS A 152 34.49 18.29 32.97
N LYS A 153 35.50 17.42 32.87
CA LYS A 153 36.90 17.85 32.67
C LYS A 153 37.06 18.63 31.36
N ILE A 154 36.51 18.12 30.26
CA ILE A 154 36.56 18.80 28.95
C ILE A 154 35.82 20.14 29.01
N PHE A 155 34.67 20.20 29.69
CA PHE A 155 33.93 21.43 29.90
C PHE A 155 34.74 22.51 30.63
N GLU A 156 35.46 22.13 31.70
CA GLU A 156 36.36 23.03 32.43
C GLU A 156 37.56 23.48 31.56
N GLU A 157 38.15 22.59 30.76
CA GLU A 157 39.21 22.91 29.80
C GLU A 157 38.75 23.96 28.77
N ILE A 158 37.57 23.78 28.16
CA ILE A 158 36.99 24.72 27.19
C ILE A 158 36.73 26.09 27.81
N ARG A 159 36.22 26.14 29.05
CA ARG A 159 35.95 27.40 29.74
C ARG A 159 37.20 28.22 29.96
N ASN A 160 38.34 27.57 30.17
CA ASN A 160 39.63 28.24 30.33
C ASN A 160 40.20 28.74 28.99
N ILE A 161 39.96 28.02 27.89
CA ILE A 161 40.46 28.38 26.56
C ILE A 161 39.63 29.52 25.93
N SER A 162 38.30 29.46 26.07
CA SER A 162 37.36 30.31 25.32
C SER A 162 37.62 31.82 25.39
N PRO A 163 37.98 32.41 26.55
CA PRO A 163 38.24 33.85 26.65
C PRO A 163 39.44 34.35 25.82
N GLY A 164 40.41 33.47 25.51
CA GLY A 164 41.64 33.83 24.80
C GLY A 164 41.56 33.71 23.27
N LEU A 165 40.46 33.19 22.72
CA LEU A 165 40.31 32.98 21.28
C LEU A 165 40.12 34.31 20.54
N GLN A 166 40.77 34.46 19.39
CA GLN A 166 40.61 35.62 18.51
C GLN A 166 39.83 35.29 17.22
N ASP A 167 39.99 34.08 16.70
CA ASP A 167 39.35 33.59 15.48
C ASP A 167 37.82 33.44 15.68
N ASP A 168 37.03 34.14 14.86
CA ASP A 168 35.56 34.13 14.96
C ASP A 168 34.94 32.74 14.72
N PHE A 169 35.50 31.95 13.80
CA PHE A 169 35.03 30.61 13.49
C PHE A 169 35.25 29.67 14.69
N LEU A 170 36.38 29.80 15.38
CA LEU A 170 36.65 29.04 16.60
C LEU A 170 35.84 29.56 17.80
N LYS A 171 35.69 30.87 17.98
CA LYS A 171 34.87 31.44 19.06
C LYS A 171 33.46 30.86 19.09
N GLU A 172 32.79 30.83 17.94
CA GLU A 172 31.45 30.25 17.82
C GLU A 172 31.43 28.77 18.20
N ARG A 173 32.37 27.99 17.68
CA ARG A 173 32.43 26.53 17.91
C ARG A 173 32.78 26.16 19.34
N TYR A 174 33.70 26.86 19.99
CA TYR A 174 34.01 26.66 21.41
C TYR A 174 32.83 27.06 22.31
N ALA A 175 32.18 28.19 22.01
CA ALA A 175 30.96 28.59 22.72
C ALA A 175 29.84 27.54 22.56
N PHE A 176 29.69 26.94 21.38
CA PHE A 176 28.76 25.82 21.17
C PHE A 176 29.13 24.60 22.00
N GLN A 177 30.41 24.20 22.07
CA GLN A 177 30.84 23.08 22.90
C GLN A 177 30.57 23.34 24.40
N CYS A 178 30.78 24.56 24.89
CA CYS A 178 30.36 24.99 26.23
C CYS A 178 28.87 24.70 26.48
N VAL A 179 28.00 25.17 25.59
CA VAL A 179 26.54 25.00 25.70
C VAL A 179 26.16 23.51 25.60
N LYS A 180 26.72 22.77 24.64
CA LYS A 180 26.49 21.34 24.42
C LYS A 180 26.85 20.52 25.66
N LEU A 181 28.07 20.70 26.19
CA LEU A 181 28.57 19.95 27.34
C LEU A 181 27.79 20.27 28.62
N ALA A 182 27.48 21.54 28.88
CA ALA A 182 26.63 21.92 30.00
C ALA A 182 25.26 21.21 29.91
N LYS A 183 24.67 21.14 28.71
CA LYS A 183 23.40 20.42 28.51
C LYS A 183 23.55 18.91 28.73
N MET A 184 24.62 18.28 28.22
CA MET A 184 24.88 16.84 28.43
C MET A 184 25.12 16.49 29.91
N LEU A 185 25.63 17.44 30.69
CA LEU A 185 25.80 17.34 32.15
C LEU A 185 24.54 17.71 32.94
N ASN A 186 23.41 17.98 32.26
CA ASN A 186 22.12 18.38 32.85
C ASN A 186 22.17 19.73 33.62
N LEU A 187 23.12 20.60 33.30
CA LEU A 187 23.29 21.92 33.94
C LEU A 187 22.40 22.97 33.26
N ASN A 188 21.07 22.76 33.26
CA ASN A 188 20.14 23.52 32.40
C ASN A 188 20.20 25.05 32.56
N ARG A 189 20.26 25.57 33.80
CA ARG A 189 20.38 27.03 34.04
C ARG A 189 21.71 27.58 33.49
N GLU A 190 22.77 26.80 33.60
CA GLU A 190 24.07 27.17 33.09
C GLU A 190 24.11 27.13 31.55
N THR A 191 23.49 26.13 30.92
CA THR A 191 23.30 26.07 29.46
C THR A 191 22.69 27.36 28.91
N ILE A 192 21.60 27.83 29.52
CA ILE A 192 20.93 29.08 29.12
C ILE A 192 21.88 30.27 29.31
N SER A 193 22.50 30.41 30.49
CA SER A 193 23.41 31.53 30.75
C SER A 193 24.62 31.54 29.81
N LEU A 194 25.16 30.38 29.43
CA LEU A 194 26.28 30.27 28.51
C LEU A 194 25.88 30.70 27.10
N TYR A 195 24.71 30.28 26.62
CA TYR A 195 24.19 30.75 25.34
C TYR A 195 24.06 32.28 25.31
N GLU A 196 23.42 32.86 26.33
CA GLU A 196 23.18 34.31 26.43
C GLU A 196 24.48 35.12 26.50
N LYS A 197 25.51 34.61 27.18
CA LYS A 197 26.78 35.31 27.37
C LYS A 197 27.78 35.09 26.24
N GLN A 198 27.76 33.92 25.60
CA GLN A 198 28.82 33.50 24.68
C GLN A 198 28.37 33.35 23.22
N ILE A 199 27.11 32.97 22.97
CA ILE A 199 26.58 32.77 21.60
C ILE A 199 25.78 33.98 21.15
N ALA A 200 24.82 34.44 21.96
CA ALA A 200 23.93 35.54 21.60
C ALA A 200 24.68 36.83 21.18
N PRO A 201 25.79 37.24 21.84
CA PRO A 201 26.54 38.45 21.48
C PRO A 201 27.49 38.31 20.28
N LEU A 202 27.66 37.11 19.71
CA LEU A 202 28.55 36.91 18.57
C LEU A 202 28.09 37.74 17.37
N LYS A 203 29.03 38.46 16.74
CA LYS A 203 28.76 39.29 15.56
C LYS A 203 28.56 38.46 14.29
N LYS A 204 29.29 37.34 14.18
CA LYS A 204 29.16 36.37 13.09
C LYS A 204 28.59 35.09 13.65
N LYS A 205 27.49 34.64 13.07
CA LYS A 205 26.78 33.42 13.43
C LYS A 205 26.62 32.55 12.19
N SER A 206 26.69 31.24 12.39
CA SER A 206 26.43 30.20 11.42
C SER A 206 25.42 29.19 12.01
N PHE A 207 25.17 28.10 11.28
CA PHE A 207 24.35 26.98 11.75
C PHE A 207 24.80 26.42 13.12
N ILE A 208 26.05 26.65 13.54
CA ILE A 208 26.55 26.26 14.87
C ILE A 208 25.90 27.06 16.00
N SER A 209 25.65 28.36 15.80
CA SER A 209 24.87 29.16 16.76
C SER A 209 23.43 28.65 16.89
N ASP A 210 22.83 28.20 15.80
CA ASP A 210 21.48 27.63 15.83
C ASP A 210 21.45 26.27 16.54
N TRP A 211 22.50 25.45 16.39
CA TRP A 211 22.67 24.23 17.18
C TRP A 211 22.77 24.53 18.67
N ALA A 212 23.43 25.63 19.04
CA ALA A 212 23.48 26.09 20.43
C ALA A 212 22.09 26.54 20.91
N GLN A 213 21.29 27.19 20.05
CA GLN A 213 19.92 27.61 20.39
C GLN A 213 19.02 26.39 20.61
N ALA A 214 19.13 25.33 19.81
CA ALA A 214 18.40 24.08 20.04
C ALA A 214 18.71 23.48 21.42
N ARG A 215 19.97 23.57 21.88
CA ARG A 215 20.36 23.11 23.23
C ARG A 215 19.81 24.03 24.32
N LYS A 216 19.74 25.36 24.08
CA LYS A 216 19.08 26.31 24.97
C LYS A 216 17.59 25.99 25.12
N ALA A 217 16.88 25.78 24.01
CA ALA A 217 15.45 25.43 24.01
C ALA A 217 15.19 24.15 24.82
N GLY A 218 16.02 23.11 24.63
CA GLY A 218 15.94 21.88 25.44
C GLY A 218 16.30 22.08 26.93
N ALA A 219 17.06 23.11 27.29
CA ALA A 219 17.31 23.47 28.69
C ALA A 219 16.14 24.26 29.31
N GLU A 220 15.53 25.17 28.55
CA GLU A 220 14.31 25.89 28.94
C GLU A 220 13.16 24.91 29.19
N LEU A 221 12.98 23.95 28.29
CA LEU A 221 11.98 22.90 28.43
C LEU A 221 12.20 22.07 29.69
N ALA A 222 13.45 21.66 29.96
CA ALA A 222 13.79 20.90 31.15
C ALA A 222 13.61 21.69 32.47
N LEU A 223 13.52 23.02 32.40
CA LEU A 223 13.19 23.90 33.52
C LEU A 223 11.69 24.24 33.60
N GLY A 224 10.86 23.73 32.68
CA GLY A 224 9.42 23.96 32.63
C GLY A 224 9.00 25.26 31.93
N ASP A 225 9.91 25.99 31.28
CA ASP A 225 9.58 27.20 30.52
C ASP A 225 9.15 26.82 29.09
N THR A 226 7.95 26.23 28.97
CA THR A 226 7.44 25.70 27.71
C THR A 226 7.23 26.78 26.65
N ALA A 227 6.89 28.02 27.04
CA ALA A 227 6.69 29.12 26.12
C ALA A 227 7.99 29.57 25.44
N LYS A 228 9.08 29.76 26.21
CA LYS A 228 10.38 30.09 25.62
C LYS A 228 10.96 28.94 24.83
N ALA A 229 10.85 27.71 25.35
CA ALA A 229 11.32 26.54 24.65
C ALA A 229 10.62 26.39 23.28
N TYR A 230 9.29 26.54 23.24
CA TYR A 230 8.53 26.48 22.00
C TYR A 230 8.94 27.59 21.02
N TYR A 231 9.10 28.83 21.50
CA TYR A 231 9.62 29.93 20.69
C TYR A 231 11.00 29.62 20.09
N ASP A 232 11.97 29.21 20.92
CA ASP A 232 13.33 28.93 20.46
C ASP A 232 13.38 27.72 19.53
N PHE A 233 12.58 26.68 19.76
CA PHE A 233 12.46 25.56 18.82
C PHE A 233 11.86 26.00 17.48
N ALA A 234 10.86 26.89 17.48
CA ALA A 234 10.32 27.45 16.24
C ALA A 234 11.37 28.28 15.48
N MET A 235 12.21 29.05 16.19
CA MET A 235 13.31 29.79 15.56
C MET A 235 14.39 28.87 14.99
N VAL A 236 14.73 27.79 15.69
CA VAL A 236 15.64 26.75 15.16
C VAL A 236 15.03 26.08 13.94
N PHE A 237 13.74 25.77 14.00
CA PHE A 237 13.02 25.18 12.88
C PHE A 237 13.10 26.09 11.65
N ASP A 238 12.79 27.37 11.79
CA ASP A 238 12.84 28.34 10.70
C ASP A 238 14.25 28.49 10.11
N LYS A 239 15.26 28.73 10.97
CA LYS A 239 16.60 29.17 10.55
C LYS A 239 17.57 28.04 10.25
N CYS A 240 17.35 26.84 10.79
CA CYS A 240 18.35 25.77 10.80
C CYS A 240 17.83 24.46 10.18
N PRO A 241 17.89 24.27 8.85
CA PRO A 241 17.50 23.02 8.18
C PRO A 241 18.14 21.77 8.82
N THR A 242 19.41 21.86 9.23
CA THR A 242 20.17 20.77 9.88
C THR A 242 19.67 20.37 11.27
N ARG A 243 18.79 21.16 11.91
CA ARG A 243 18.17 20.87 13.21
C ARG A 243 16.65 21.01 13.22
N ARG A 244 16.06 21.17 12.03
CA ARG A 244 14.62 21.37 11.87
C ARG A 244 13.84 20.15 12.40
N ASN A 245 14.36 18.93 12.15
CA ASN A 245 13.74 17.70 12.65
C ASN A 245 13.74 17.65 14.17
N GLU A 246 14.92 17.85 14.77
CA GLU A 246 15.12 17.70 16.20
C GLU A 246 14.36 18.76 16.98
N ALA A 247 14.17 19.95 16.41
CA ALA A 247 13.32 20.99 16.98
C ALA A 247 11.84 20.59 17.01
N GLU A 248 11.31 20.07 15.89
CA GLU A 248 9.94 19.55 15.80
C GLU A 248 9.74 18.38 16.76
N LEU A 249 10.62 17.38 16.68
CA LEU A 249 10.58 16.18 17.51
C LEU A 249 10.61 16.52 19.00
N SER A 250 11.46 17.47 19.42
CA SER A 250 11.57 17.88 20.82
C SER A 250 10.26 18.43 21.39
N VAL A 251 9.43 19.05 20.55
CA VAL A 251 8.10 19.55 20.92
C VAL A 251 7.06 18.45 20.85
N ARG A 252 7.12 17.60 19.82
CA ARG A 252 6.18 16.49 19.59
C ARG A 252 6.26 15.40 20.64
N ILE A 253 7.45 14.91 21.00
CA ILE A 253 7.61 13.82 22.00
C ILE A 253 7.14 14.22 23.40
N HIS A 254 7.11 15.53 23.69
CA HIS A 254 6.61 16.09 24.94
C HIS A 254 5.15 16.55 24.85
N ASN A 255 4.48 16.31 23.71
CA ASN A 255 3.10 16.70 23.43
C ASN A 255 2.82 18.20 23.72
N ILE A 256 3.75 19.08 23.36
CA ILE A 256 3.62 20.51 23.63
C ILE A 256 2.76 21.16 22.55
N GLY A 257 1.54 21.59 22.89
CA GLY A 257 0.66 22.35 21.99
C GLY A 257 1.19 23.76 21.66
N PHE A 258 0.52 24.46 20.74
CA PHE A 258 0.85 25.86 20.42
C PHE A 258 0.83 26.73 21.68
N GLN A 259 1.85 27.59 21.84
CA GLN A 259 1.99 28.45 23.00
C GLN A 259 1.68 29.91 22.60
N GLU A 260 0.48 30.41 22.92
CA GLU A 260 0.11 31.80 22.57
C GLU A 260 1.07 32.84 23.15
N SER A 261 1.56 32.60 24.39
CA SER A 261 2.52 33.50 25.03
C SER A 261 3.87 33.57 24.31
N ALA A 262 4.21 32.58 23.47
CA ALA A 262 5.43 32.61 22.66
C ALA A 262 5.37 33.69 21.56
N VAL A 263 4.18 34.12 21.14
CA VAL A 263 4.00 35.22 20.17
C VAL A 263 4.57 36.53 20.71
N ASN A 264 4.53 36.73 22.03
CA ASN A 264 5.06 37.93 22.69
C ASN A 264 6.60 37.96 22.72
N LEU A 265 7.26 36.84 22.41
CA LEU A 265 8.73 36.74 22.36
C LEU A 265 9.29 37.06 20.97
N CYS A 266 8.45 36.98 19.92
CA CYS A 266 8.82 37.28 18.54
C CYS A 266 9.13 38.77 18.35
N LYS A 267 10.23 39.07 17.66
CA LYS A 267 10.75 40.43 17.47
C LYS A 267 10.15 41.15 16.27
N ASP A 268 9.73 40.39 15.27
CA ASP A 268 9.19 40.90 14.02
C ASP A 268 8.11 39.97 13.45
N ASN A 269 7.53 40.34 12.32
CA ASN A 269 6.47 39.57 11.68
C ASN A 269 6.97 38.23 11.13
N HIS A 270 8.25 38.15 10.72
CA HIS A 270 8.83 36.91 10.22
C HIS A 270 8.94 35.88 11.35
N GLU A 271 9.45 36.26 12.53
CA GLU A 271 9.50 35.35 13.69
C GLU A 271 8.09 34.92 14.15
N LYS A 272 7.08 35.79 14.04
CA LYS A 272 5.68 35.41 14.31
C LYS A 272 5.18 34.41 13.27
N ALA A 273 5.42 34.65 11.98
CA ALA A 273 5.03 33.74 10.91
C ALA A 273 5.70 32.37 11.05
N ALA A 274 6.99 32.33 11.40
CA ALA A 274 7.74 31.12 11.70
C ALA A 274 7.11 30.32 12.86
N LEU A 275 6.68 31.00 13.92
CA LEU A 275 5.98 30.37 15.05
C LEU A 275 4.67 29.71 14.62
N TYR A 276 3.87 30.38 13.77
CA TYR A 276 2.63 29.82 13.22
C TYR A 276 2.92 28.67 12.24
N ALA A 277 3.95 28.78 11.40
CA ALA A 277 4.37 27.71 10.48
C ALA A 277 4.78 26.44 11.23
N PHE A 278 5.58 26.60 12.30
CA PHE A 278 5.98 25.51 13.18
C PHE A 278 4.78 24.86 13.87
N ALA A 279 3.74 25.65 14.15
CA ALA A 279 2.50 25.12 14.67
C ALA A 279 1.72 24.34 13.59
N ALA A 280 1.66 24.86 12.36
CA ALA A 280 0.83 24.35 11.26
C ALA A 280 1.35 23.04 10.63
N ILE A 281 2.64 22.73 10.76
CA ILE A 281 3.24 21.47 10.27
C ILE A 281 2.94 20.25 11.16
N ARG A 282 2.12 20.39 12.20
CA ARG A 282 1.79 19.35 13.18
C ARG A 282 0.34 18.89 13.06
N ASN A 283 0.07 17.62 13.35
CA ASN A 283 -1.25 16.99 13.11
C ASN A 283 -2.34 17.34 14.16
N GLY A 284 -1.99 17.98 15.27
CA GLY A 284 -2.89 18.19 16.42
C GLY A 284 -3.81 19.42 16.38
N GLN A 285 -3.77 20.23 15.32
CA GLN A 285 -4.60 21.44 15.19
C GLN A 285 -4.94 21.74 13.73
N ASP A 286 -5.96 22.56 13.48
CA ASP A 286 -6.35 22.98 12.14
C ASP A 286 -5.42 24.07 11.62
N GLY A 287 -4.91 23.87 10.40
CA GLY A 287 -3.89 24.71 9.81
C GLY A 287 -4.40 26.01 9.17
N LEU A 288 -5.69 26.13 8.86
CA LEU A 288 -6.21 27.26 8.08
C LEU A 288 -6.02 28.62 8.78
N ASP A 289 -6.37 28.73 10.06
CA ASP A 289 -6.22 30.01 10.77
C ASP A 289 -4.74 30.38 10.97
N LEU A 290 -3.87 29.37 11.13
CA LEU A 290 -2.42 29.55 11.20
C LEU A 290 -1.86 30.01 9.85
N LEU A 291 -2.32 29.40 8.76
CA LEU A 291 -1.97 29.77 7.39
C LEU A 291 -2.38 31.22 7.08
N LYS A 292 -3.57 31.64 7.50
CA LYS A 292 -4.02 33.04 7.40
C LYS A 292 -3.06 33.99 8.09
N LYS A 293 -2.61 33.64 9.31
CA LYS A 293 -1.60 34.42 10.02
C LYS A 293 -0.24 34.43 9.31
N MET A 294 0.20 33.31 8.74
CA MET A 294 1.44 33.26 7.97
C MET A 294 1.40 34.20 6.77
N VAL A 295 0.33 34.15 5.96
CA VAL A 295 0.16 35.01 4.77
C VAL A 295 0.06 36.49 5.16
N GLU A 296 -0.62 36.82 6.25
CA GLU A 296 -0.74 38.19 6.78
C GLU A 296 0.62 38.75 7.21
N LEU A 297 1.44 37.94 7.88
CA LEU A 297 2.67 38.39 8.54
C LEU A 297 3.90 38.32 7.64
N ASP A 298 4.05 37.23 6.88
CA ASP A 298 5.19 36.98 6.01
C ASP A 298 4.76 36.17 4.78
N PRO A 299 4.18 36.82 3.74
CA PRO A 299 3.73 36.16 2.52
C PRO A 299 4.89 35.53 1.71
N GLY A 300 6.14 35.82 2.06
CA GLY A 300 7.31 35.18 1.46
C GLY A 300 7.70 33.85 2.12
N ASN A 301 7.02 33.43 3.18
CA ASN A 301 7.38 32.22 3.91
C ASN A 301 7.25 30.96 3.02
N PRO A 302 8.30 30.13 2.90
CA PRO A 302 8.34 29.02 1.95
C PRO A 302 7.38 27.86 2.28
N LEU A 303 6.81 27.84 3.50
CA LEU A 303 5.92 26.76 3.96
C LEU A 303 4.43 27.06 3.74
N ILE A 304 4.06 28.23 3.22
CA ILE A 304 2.66 28.62 3.02
C ILE A 304 1.91 27.62 2.13
N GLU A 305 2.47 27.28 0.96
CA GLU A 305 1.85 26.29 0.06
C GLU A 305 1.82 24.89 0.68
N LEU A 306 2.89 24.52 1.41
CA LEU A 306 2.98 23.25 2.12
C LEU A 306 1.86 23.09 3.15
N VAL A 307 1.59 24.12 3.96
CA VAL A 307 0.52 24.09 4.96
C VAL A 307 -0.84 23.90 4.27
N MET A 308 -1.12 24.59 3.16
CA MET A 308 -2.36 24.36 2.40
C MET A 308 -2.46 22.91 1.89
N ALA A 309 -1.38 22.37 1.31
CA ALA A 309 -1.37 20.99 0.83
C ALA A 309 -1.59 19.97 1.96
N ARG A 310 -0.94 20.17 3.12
CA ARG A 310 -1.14 19.37 4.32
C ARG A 310 -2.60 19.37 4.76
N GLU A 311 -3.23 20.54 4.80
CA GLU A 311 -4.63 20.65 5.20
C GLU A 311 -5.56 19.96 4.20
N ILE A 312 -5.29 20.03 2.91
CA ILE A 312 -6.02 19.24 1.90
C ILE A 312 -5.88 17.75 2.20
N ASN A 313 -4.65 17.24 2.37
CA ASN A 313 -4.41 15.81 2.63
C ASN A 313 -4.99 15.33 3.96
N LYS A 314 -4.92 16.16 5.01
CA LYS A 314 -5.56 15.90 6.31
C LYS A 314 -7.07 15.72 6.12
N ASN A 315 -7.69 16.55 5.29
CA ASN A 315 -9.11 16.41 4.99
C ASN A 315 -9.40 15.19 4.13
N GLU A 316 -8.59 14.86 3.13
CA GLU A 316 -8.73 13.59 2.38
C GLU A 316 -8.76 12.38 3.33
N PHE A 317 -7.87 12.34 4.33
CA PHE A 317 -7.85 11.29 5.35
C PHE A 317 -9.15 11.18 6.15
N TYR A 318 -9.72 12.30 6.61
CA TYR A 318 -10.95 12.27 7.41
C TYR A 318 -12.23 12.13 6.58
N PHE A 319 -12.22 12.51 5.30
CA PHE A 319 -13.40 12.52 4.45
C PHE A 319 -13.54 11.27 3.58
N PHE A 320 -12.45 10.70 3.09
CA PHE A 320 -12.52 9.45 2.34
C PHE A 320 -12.53 8.26 3.31
N PRO A 321 -13.40 7.28 3.07
CA PRO A 321 -13.48 6.10 3.92
C PRO A 321 -12.17 5.33 3.90
N GLN A 322 -11.65 5.02 5.10
CA GLN A 322 -10.47 4.18 5.30
C GLN A 322 -10.90 2.72 5.20
N SER A 323 -10.98 2.17 3.98
CA SER A 323 -11.79 0.97 3.73
C SER A 323 -11.14 -0.38 4.05
N TYR A 324 -9.99 -0.45 4.73
CA TYR A 324 -9.15 -1.64 4.59
C TYR A 324 -9.25 -2.67 5.72
N TYR A 325 -9.88 -2.37 6.86
CA TYR A 325 -10.04 -3.34 7.96
C TYR A 325 -11.44 -3.50 8.54
N GLU A 326 -12.35 -2.55 8.31
CA GLU A 326 -13.72 -2.67 8.78
C GLU A 326 -14.65 -2.53 7.59
N GLY A 327 -15.48 -3.54 7.36
CA GLY A 327 -16.52 -3.58 6.33
C GLY A 327 -17.64 -2.57 6.57
N GLU A 328 -17.30 -1.33 6.93
CA GLU A 328 -18.27 -0.24 7.03
C GLU A 328 -18.74 0.13 5.63
N ILE A 329 -20.05 -0.03 5.44
CA ILE A 329 -20.77 0.48 4.28
C ILE A 329 -20.54 1.99 4.22
N THR A 330 -19.82 2.41 3.20
CA THR A 330 -19.49 3.80 2.96
C THR A 330 -20.73 4.55 2.51
N ASP A 331 -21.10 5.59 3.24
CA ASP A 331 -22.13 6.55 2.83
C ASP A 331 -21.57 7.50 1.74
N THR A 332 -21.12 6.90 0.64
CA THR A 332 -20.57 7.59 -0.55
C THR A 332 -21.56 8.59 -1.15
N VAL A 333 -22.86 8.41 -0.89
CA VAL A 333 -23.93 9.29 -1.35
C VAL A 333 -23.95 10.62 -0.57
N ASN A 334 -23.59 10.63 0.72
CA ASN A 334 -23.61 11.84 1.54
C ASN A 334 -22.25 12.56 1.65
N ILE A 335 -21.14 11.95 1.24
CA ILE A 335 -19.81 12.62 1.19
C ILE A 335 -19.87 13.93 0.38
N PRO A 336 -20.37 13.96 -0.87
CA PRO A 336 -20.48 15.21 -1.63
C PRO A 336 -21.38 16.26 -0.96
N LYS A 337 -22.42 15.84 -0.24
CA LYS A 337 -23.31 16.76 0.50
C LYS A 337 -22.60 17.39 1.70
N LYS A 338 -21.81 16.61 2.44
CA LYS A 338 -21.00 17.11 3.57
C LYS A 338 -19.92 18.09 3.12
N ILE A 339 -19.30 17.84 1.95
CA ILE A 339 -18.29 18.73 1.37
C ILE A 339 -18.93 20.03 0.88
N LYS A 340 -20.08 19.96 0.21
CA LYS A 340 -20.82 21.14 -0.31
C LYS A 340 -21.40 22.04 0.78
N ASP A 341 -21.40 21.63 2.05
CA ASP A 341 -21.75 22.53 3.14
C ASP A 341 -20.78 23.73 3.12
N PRO A 342 -21.26 24.98 3.01
CA PRO A 342 -20.41 26.16 3.08
C PRO A 342 -19.60 26.25 4.38
N ASN A 343 -20.05 25.58 5.45
CA ASN A 343 -19.35 25.51 6.72
C ASN A 343 -18.32 24.38 6.79
N SER A 344 -18.25 23.50 5.79
CA SER A 344 -17.25 22.44 5.73
C SER A 344 -15.85 23.03 5.68
N TYR A 345 -14.90 22.30 6.26
CA TYR A 345 -13.50 22.75 6.23
C TYR A 345 -12.95 22.78 4.80
N PHE A 346 -13.37 21.85 3.92
CA PHE A 346 -13.06 21.88 2.49
C PHE A 346 -13.51 23.17 1.79
N SER A 347 -14.74 23.64 2.04
CA SER A 347 -15.24 24.91 1.48
C SER A 347 -14.39 26.09 1.94
N LYS A 348 -14.02 26.14 3.23
CA LYS A 348 -13.17 27.20 3.79
C LYS A 348 -11.77 27.19 3.21
N LEU A 349 -11.16 26.01 3.01
CA LEU A 349 -9.87 25.88 2.34
C LEU A 349 -9.95 26.35 0.89
N ARG A 350 -11.01 26.01 0.16
CA ARG A 350 -11.22 26.44 -1.22
C ARG A 350 -11.32 27.95 -1.33
N ASP A 351 -12.18 28.56 -0.52
CA ASP A 351 -12.41 30.01 -0.56
C ASP A 351 -11.11 30.74 -0.25
N TYR A 352 -10.34 30.26 0.74
CA TYR A 352 -9.05 30.84 1.07
C TYR A 352 -7.97 30.58 -0.01
N ALA A 353 -7.99 29.43 -0.70
CA ALA A 353 -7.11 29.20 -1.84
C ALA A 353 -7.38 30.20 -2.98
N LEU A 354 -8.64 30.56 -3.23
CA LEU A 354 -9.00 31.59 -4.20
C LEU A 354 -8.55 32.99 -3.75
N GLU A 355 -8.72 33.33 -2.47
CA GLU A 355 -8.16 34.57 -1.90
C GLU A 355 -6.64 34.66 -2.10
N CYS A 356 -5.91 33.56 -1.83
CA CYS A 356 -4.47 33.49 -2.06
C CYS A 356 -4.10 33.60 -3.55
N ALA A 357 -4.90 33.02 -4.44
CA ALA A 357 -4.66 33.10 -5.89
C ALA A 357 -4.76 34.54 -6.43
N GLU A 358 -5.58 35.39 -5.80
CA GLU A 358 -5.74 36.80 -6.14
C GLU A 358 -4.81 37.73 -5.34
N ASN A 359 -4.13 37.21 -4.32
CA ASN A 359 -3.26 37.98 -3.45
C ASN A 359 -1.91 38.31 -4.11
N LYS A 360 -1.73 39.57 -4.50
CA LYS A 360 -0.50 40.09 -5.13
C LYS A 360 0.73 40.09 -4.21
N SER A 361 0.58 39.90 -2.90
CA SER A 361 1.73 39.79 -1.98
C SER A 361 2.35 38.39 -2.00
N LEU A 362 1.61 37.38 -2.44
CA LEU A 362 2.11 36.01 -2.58
C LEU A 362 2.82 35.82 -3.93
N PRO A 363 3.76 34.87 -4.02
CA PRO A 363 4.25 34.41 -5.31
C PRO A 363 3.09 33.97 -6.21
N ASN A 364 3.08 34.45 -7.47
CA ASN A 364 2.07 34.04 -8.44
C ASN A 364 2.37 32.64 -8.95
N THR A 365 1.78 31.63 -8.32
CA THR A 365 1.98 30.22 -8.63
C THR A 365 0.66 29.58 -9.07
N GLY A 366 0.75 28.58 -9.95
CA GLY A 366 -0.42 27.78 -10.35
C GLY A 366 -0.98 26.91 -9.22
N PHE A 367 -0.31 26.83 -8.06
CA PHE A 367 -0.67 25.98 -6.94
C PHE A 367 -2.06 26.32 -6.39
N TRP A 368 -2.36 27.60 -6.13
CA TRP A 368 -3.61 28.02 -5.51
C TRP A 368 -4.84 27.69 -6.35
N PHE A 369 -4.79 27.98 -7.66
CA PHE A 369 -5.85 27.58 -8.59
C PHE A 369 -5.95 26.05 -8.75
N THR A 370 -4.83 25.32 -8.68
CA THR A 370 -4.81 23.85 -8.70
C THR A 370 -5.47 23.27 -7.44
N ALA A 371 -5.26 23.88 -6.28
CA ALA A 371 -5.87 23.52 -5.01
C ALA A 371 -7.39 23.81 -5.01
N ALA A 372 -7.79 25.01 -5.45
CA ALA A 372 -9.20 25.36 -5.60
C ALA A 372 -9.93 24.44 -6.59
N SER A 373 -9.29 24.15 -7.74
CA SER A 373 -9.80 23.20 -8.74
C SER A 373 -10.04 21.81 -8.14
N TYR A 374 -9.08 21.31 -7.35
CA TYR A 374 -9.20 20.02 -6.69
C TYR A 374 -10.41 19.98 -5.75
N MET A 375 -10.58 21.01 -4.91
CA MET A 375 -11.66 21.06 -3.94
C MET A 375 -13.05 21.18 -4.63
N GLU A 376 -13.16 21.91 -5.74
CA GLU A 376 -14.40 21.93 -6.54
C GLU A 376 -14.67 20.57 -7.22
N MET A 377 -13.62 19.86 -7.66
CA MET A 377 -13.76 18.50 -8.21
C MET A 377 -14.30 17.53 -7.16
N VAL A 378 -13.76 17.58 -5.93
CA VAL A 378 -14.22 16.79 -4.78
C VAL A 378 -15.66 17.17 -4.40
N ALA A 379 -16.03 18.46 -4.52
CA ALA A 379 -17.40 18.93 -4.38
C ALA A 379 -18.30 18.57 -5.59
N ARG A 380 -17.80 17.94 -6.65
CA ARG A 380 -18.51 17.64 -7.90
C ARG A 380 -19.07 18.88 -8.62
N ASP A 381 -18.40 20.02 -8.48
CA ASP A 381 -18.60 21.21 -9.33
C ASP A 381 -17.54 21.20 -10.44
N PHE A 382 -17.77 20.37 -11.45
CA PHE A 382 -16.80 20.12 -12.51
C PHE A 382 -16.60 21.34 -13.43
N ASP A 383 -17.60 22.20 -13.55
CA ASP A 383 -17.51 23.42 -14.36
C ASP A 383 -16.53 24.41 -13.71
N LYS A 384 -16.68 24.69 -12.42
CA LYS A 384 -15.72 25.53 -11.68
C LYS A 384 -14.35 24.89 -11.56
N SER A 385 -14.29 23.59 -11.31
CA SER A 385 -13.03 22.86 -11.29
C SER A 385 -12.27 23.03 -12.63
N SER A 386 -12.95 22.85 -13.75
CA SER A 386 -12.35 23.07 -15.08
C SER A 386 -11.96 24.53 -15.34
N GLU A 387 -12.70 25.51 -14.81
CA GLU A 387 -12.34 26.93 -14.88
C GLU A 387 -11.05 27.22 -14.12
N TYR A 388 -10.95 26.79 -12.86
CA TYR A 388 -9.77 27.02 -12.02
C TYR A 388 -8.55 26.25 -12.53
N LEU A 389 -8.72 25.02 -13.02
CA LEU A 389 -7.61 24.26 -13.61
C LEU A 389 -7.07 24.94 -14.87
N SER A 390 -7.96 25.50 -15.70
CA SER A 390 -7.58 26.31 -16.86
C SER A 390 -6.77 27.55 -16.48
N LYS A 391 -7.13 28.23 -15.39
CA LYS A 391 -6.36 29.36 -14.83
C LYS A 391 -4.99 28.90 -14.33
N ALA A 392 -4.92 27.78 -13.59
CA ALA A 392 -3.66 27.23 -13.11
C ALA A 392 -2.67 26.93 -14.25
N LYS A 393 -3.15 26.34 -15.35
CA LYS A 393 -2.34 25.99 -16.54
C LYS A 393 -1.73 27.20 -17.26
N GLN A 394 -2.35 28.37 -17.12
CA GLN A 394 -1.83 29.61 -17.72
C GLN A 394 -0.64 30.18 -16.94
N ILE A 395 -0.42 29.74 -15.69
CA ILE A 395 0.69 30.20 -14.85
C ILE A 395 1.90 29.26 -15.06
N PRO A 396 3.02 29.74 -15.61
CA PRO A 396 4.20 28.92 -15.83
C PRO A 396 4.78 28.39 -14.52
N THR A 397 5.23 27.13 -14.52
CA THR A 397 5.91 26.53 -13.37
C THR A 397 7.08 25.64 -13.81
N GLN A 398 8.12 25.59 -12.99
CA GLN A 398 9.21 24.62 -13.10
C GLN A 398 8.99 23.40 -12.20
N ASN A 399 8.03 23.46 -11.28
CA ASN A 399 7.67 22.33 -10.43
C ASN A 399 7.00 21.24 -11.30
N LYS A 400 7.69 20.11 -11.46
CA LYS A 400 7.19 18.95 -12.22
C LYS A 400 6.00 18.30 -11.54
N SER A 401 5.99 18.22 -10.21
CA SER A 401 4.89 17.65 -9.43
C SER A 401 3.62 18.47 -9.53
N LEU A 402 3.71 19.81 -9.61
CA LEU A 402 2.54 20.65 -9.89
C LEU A 402 1.95 20.36 -11.28
N LYS A 403 2.80 20.20 -12.30
CA LYS A 403 2.33 19.78 -13.65
C LYS A 403 1.67 18.41 -13.62
N THR A 404 2.26 17.46 -12.89
CA THR A 404 1.67 16.14 -12.68
C THR A 404 0.31 16.24 -11.98
N GLN A 405 0.20 17.02 -10.90
CA GLN A 405 -1.08 17.23 -10.20
C GLN A 405 -2.17 17.78 -11.12
N ILE A 406 -1.82 18.73 -11.99
CA ILE A 406 -2.73 19.28 -13.00
C ILE A 406 -3.17 18.17 -13.97
N ASP A 407 -2.25 17.33 -14.46
CA ASP A 407 -2.57 16.21 -15.34
C ASP A 407 -3.46 15.15 -14.66
N LEU A 408 -3.28 14.89 -13.36
CA LEU A 408 -4.15 14.00 -12.59
C LEU A 408 -5.58 14.55 -12.51
N GLN A 409 -5.73 15.86 -12.26
CA GLN A 409 -7.04 16.51 -12.23
C GLN A 409 -7.69 16.57 -13.61
N GLU A 410 -6.92 16.75 -14.69
CA GLU A 410 -7.41 16.66 -16.07
C GLU A 410 -7.97 15.26 -16.38
N LEU A 411 -7.28 14.20 -15.96
CA LEU A 411 -7.77 12.82 -16.10
C LEU A 411 -9.09 12.64 -15.32
N LEU A 412 -9.13 13.03 -14.05
CA LEU A 412 -10.33 12.88 -13.22
C LEU A 412 -11.50 13.72 -13.76
N LEU A 413 -11.28 14.95 -14.19
CA LEU A 413 -12.31 15.76 -14.84
C LEU A 413 -12.80 15.12 -16.13
N ALA A 414 -11.91 14.57 -16.96
CA ALA A 414 -12.31 13.90 -18.19
C ALA A 414 -13.22 12.69 -17.94
N VAL A 415 -13.00 11.93 -16.86
CA VAL A 415 -13.85 10.78 -16.52
C VAL A 415 -15.13 11.17 -15.76
N TYR A 416 -15.11 12.22 -14.93
CA TYR A 416 -16.27 12.61 -14.13
C TYR A 416 -17.24 13.57 -14.81
N SER A 417 -16.77 14.46 -15.68
CA SER A 417 -17.61 15.45 -16.36
C SER A 417 -18.35 14.89 -17.59
N GLY A 418 -17.90 13.75 -18.11
CA GLY A 418 -18.53 13.07 -19.24
C GLY A 418 -19.91 12.52 -18.87
N LYS A 419 -20.94 12.93 -19.62
CA LYS A 419 -22.29 12.34 -19.46
C LYS A 419 -22.39 10.93 -20.04
N GLU A 420 -21.61 10.64 -21.08
CA GLU A 420 -21.45 9.33 -21.72
C GLU A 420 -20.01 9.22 -22.23
N ILE A 421 -19.47 7.99 -22.30
CA ILE A 421 -18.14 7.74 -22.86
C ILE A 421 -18.17 7.82 -24.39
N SER A 422 -17.34 8.68 -24.97
CA SER A 422 -17.22 8.88 -26.41
C SER A 422 -15.80 8.62 -26.93
N ALA A 423 -15.64 8.55 -28.25
CA ALA A 423 -14.32 8.40 -28.87
C ALA A 423 -13.39 9.58 -28.55
N GLU A 424 -13.94 10.79 -28.40
CA GLU A 424 -13.22 11.99 -27.99
C GLU A 424 -12.73 11.87 -26.54
N THR A 425 -13.58 11.37 -25.64
CA THR A 425 -13.18 11.09 -24.25
C THR A 425 -12.07 10.04 -24.21
N GLU A 426 -12.22 8.94 -24.95
CA GLU A 426 -11.21 7.88 -25.08
C GLU A 426 -9.85 8.42 -25.57
N GLN A 427 -9.85 9.28 -26.58
CA GLN A 427 -8.64 9.92 -27.09
C GLN A 427 -7.99 10.87 -26.07
N ARG A 428 -8.81 11.56 -25.26
CA ARG A 428 -8.31 12.47 -24.21
C ARG A 428 -7.68 11.71 -23.04
N ILE A 429 -8.24 10.57 -22.63
CA ILE A 429 -7.79 9.85 -21.43
C ILE A 429 -6.58 8.94 -21.67
N ILE A 430 -6.46 8.33 -22.85
CA ILE A 430 -5.45 7.30 -23.09
C ILE A 430 -3.99 7.75 -22.86
N PRO A 431 -3.57 9.01 -23.15
CA PRO A 431 -2.20 9.44 -22.85
C PRO A 431 -1.94 9.51 -21.33
N TYR A 432 -2.95 9.82 -20.52
CA TYR A 432 -2.83 9.83 -19.07
C TYR A 432 -2.71 8.41 -18.51
N LEU A 433 -3.49 7.46 -19.03
CA LEU A 433 -3.37 6.05 -18.64
C LEU A 433 -1.96 5.52 -18.92
N GLU A 434 -1.39 5.83 -20.09
CA GLU A 434 -0.01 5.45 -20.42
C GLU A 434 1.02 6.11 -19.51
N LYS A 435 0.81 7.39 -19.16
CA LYS A 435 1.72 8.16 -18.31
C LYS A 435 1.76 7.62 -16.88
N PHE A 436 0.63 7.12 -16.35
CA PHE A 436 0.47 6.84 -14.92
C PHE A 436 0.48 5.35 -14.53
N LEU A 437 0.39 4.40 -15.48
CA LEU A 437 0.28 2.96 -15.20
C LEU A 437 1.46 2.32 -14.46
N LYS A 438 2.62 2.98 -14.30
CA LYS A 438 3.80 2.39 -13.65
C LYS A 438 4.47 3.39 -12.72
N THR A 439 3.68 3.90 -11.80
CA THR A 439 4.12 4.94 -10.87
C THR A 439 4.55 4.35 -9.54
N ASP A 440 5.56 4.97 -8.93
CA ASP A 440 6.03 4.76 -7.56
C ASP A 440 5.38 5.74 -6.56
N ASN A 441 4.41 6.55 -7.00
CA ASN A 441 3.67 7.48 -6.15
C ASN A 441 2.24 6.99 -5.94
N PHE A 442 1.88 6.67 -4.68
CA PHE A 442 0.58 6.10 -4.36
C PHE A 442 -0.60 7.03 -4.72
N ARG A 443 -0.43 8.36 -4.73
CA ARG A 443 -1.49 9.31 -5.11
C ARG A 443 -1.78 9.29 -6.62
N ILE A 444 -0.73 9.07 -7.43
CA ILE A 444 -0.89 8.82 -8.87
C ILE A 444 -1.61 7.48 -9.07
N SER A 445 -1.24 6.44 -8.33
CA SER A 445 -1.93 5.14 -8.34
C SER A 445 -3.41 5.26 -7.96
N ASN A 446 -3.72 5.97 -6.87
CA ASN A 446 -5.09 6.25 -6.42
C ASN A 446 -5.92 6.89 -7.53
N THR A 447 -5.37 7.94 -8.16
CA THR A 447 -6.03 8.65 -9.27
C THR A 447 -6.29 7.73 -10.46
N LEU A 448 -5.29 6.94 -10.87
CA LEU A 448 -5.41 6.02 -11.99
C LEU A 448 -6.45 4.93 -11.71
N VAL A 449 -6.39 4.31 -10.53
CA VAL A 449 -7.34 3.28 -10.11
C VAL A 449 -8.76 3.83 -10.14
N GLU A 450 -8.98 5.01 -9.57
CA GLU A 450 -10.30 5.64 -9.55
C GLU A 450 -10.80 5.93 -10.96
N ALA A 451 -9.97 6.53 -11.82
CA ALA A 451 -10.33 6.80 -13.20
C ALA A 451 -10.71 5.50 -13.95
N CYS A 452 -9.93 4.43 -13.80
CA CYS A 452 -10.22 3.13 -14.40
C CYS A 452 -11.51 2.49 -13.86
N LYS A 453 -11.80 2.62 -12.55
CA LYS A 453 -13.05 2.13 -11.95
C LYS A 453 -14.27 2.88 -12.50
N VAL A 454 -14.20 4.21 -12.58
CA VAL A 454 -15.25 5.05 -13.18
C VAL A 454 -15.49 4.67 -14.63
N LEU A 455 -14.43 4.61 -15.45
CA LEU A 455 -14.51 4.20 -16.86
C LEU A 455 -15.11 2.80 -17.01
N SER A 456 -14.71 1.85 -16.17
CA SER A 456 -15.24 0.49 -16.19
C SER A 456 -16.75 0.46 -15.90
N SER A 457 -17.22 1.25 -14.94
CA SER A 457 -18.65 1.40 -14.64
C SER A 457 -19.41 2.00 -15.82
N GLU A 458 -18.89 3.06 -16.43
CA GLU A 458 -19.52 3.71 -17.58
C GLU A 458 -19.67 2.77 -18.78
N TYR A 459 -18.64 1.96 -19.09
CA TYR A 459 -18.75 0.92 -20.11
C TYR A 459 -19.82 -0.14 -19.76
N ARG A 460 -20.00 -0.48 -18.48
CA ARG A 460 -21.01 -1.47 -18.03
C ARG A 460 -22.44 -0.97 -18.07
N ASN A 461 -22.66 0.34 -17.94
CA ASN A 461 -23.99 0.94 -17.90
C ASN A 461 -24.74 0.89 -19.25
N HIS A 462 -24.09 0.45 -20.33
CA HIS A 462 -24.70 0.29 -21.66
C HIS A 462 -25.48 -1.03 -21.78
N THR A 463 -26.75 -0.96 -22.17
CA THR A 463 -27.65 -2.14 -22.31
C THR A 463 -28.20 -2.31 -23.72
N VAL A 464 -28.57 -3.55 -24.10
CA VAL A 464 -29.26 -3.82 -25.38
C VAL A 464 -30.65 -3.19 -25.31
N GLY A 465 -30.99 -2.31 -26.26
CA GLY A 465 -32.34 -1.73 -26.33
C GLY A 465 -33.38 -2.76 -26.76
N SER A 466 -34.50 -2.85 -26.02
CA SER A 466 -35.79 -3.26 -26.58
C SER A 466 -36.74 -2.07 -26.52
N SER A 467 -37.20 -1.59 -27.67
CA SER A 467 -38.20 -0.52 -27.72
C SER A 467 -39.58 -1.09 -27.36
N LYS A 468 -40.01 -0.94 -26.11
CA LYS A 468 -41.44 -0.89 -25.78
C LYS A 468 -41.69 0.26 -24.80
N GLY A 469 -42.19 1.35 -25.35
CA GLY A 469 -42.57 2.55 -24.60
C GLY A 469 -43.75 2.28 -23.68
N GLY A 470 -43.63 2.74 -22.44
CA GLY A 470 -44.73 2.91 -21.50
C GLY A 470 -44.58 4.29 -20.83
N TRP A 471 -45.69 5.02 -20.73
CA TRP A 471 -45.80 6.43 -20.31
C TRP A 471 -45.19 6.77 -18.91
N LEU A 472 -44.71 5.80 -18.12
CA LEU A 472 -44.22 6.01 -16.74
C LEU A 472 -42.76 5.58 -16.43
N SER A 473 -41.87 5.39 -17.40
CA SER A 473 -40.46 5.05 -17.06
C SER A 473 -39.65 6.27 -16.60
N SER A 474 -39.44 6.37 -15.29
CA SER A 474 -38.62 7.37 -14.59
C SER A 474 -37.11 7.24 -14.86
N CYS A 475 -36.49 8.38 -15.17
CA CYS A 475 -35.07 8.79 -15.11
C CYS A 475 -33.89 7.78 -14.96
N THR A 476 -33.82 6.75 -15.79
CA THR A 476 -32.53 6.19 -16.26
C THR A 476 -32.62 5.98 -17.77
N LYS A 477 -32.03 6.91 -18.54
CA LYS A 477 -31.96 6.78 -20.01
C LYS A 477 -30.86 5.78 -20.36
N THR A 478 -31.24 4.54 -20.62
CA THR A 478 -30.38 3.55 -21.28
C THR A 478 -30.24 3.88 -22.76
N THR A 479 -29.03 4.20 -23.21
CA THR A 479 -28.69 4.44 -24.62
C THR A 479 -28.71 3.09 -25.36
N SER A 480 -29.59 2.94 -26.36
CA SER A 480 -29.78 1.68 -27.08
C SER A 480 -28.61 1.41 -28.05
N VAL A 481 -27.77 0.43 -27.75
CA VAL A 481 -26.61 0.04 -28.57
C VAL A 481 -26.72 -1.39 -29.10
N SER A 482 -26.01 -1.70 -30.19
CA SER A 482 -26.00 -3.03 -30.80
C SER A 482 -25.34 -4.08 -29.88
N ALA A 483 -25.69 -5.35 -30.06
CA ALA A 483 -25.07 -6.44 -29.29
C ALA A 483 -23.54 -6.50 -29.46
N GLY A 484 -23.03 -6.15 -30.66
CA GLY A 484 -21.59 -6.06 -30.93
C GLY A 484 -20.92 -4.94 -30.13
N ALA A 485 -21.53 -3.75 -30.07
CA ALA A 485 -21.02 -2.65 -29.26
C ALA A 485 -20.98 -2.99 -27.75
N ILE A 486 -21.97 -3.72 -27.25
CA ILE A 486 -22.00 -4.16 -25.85
C ILE A 486 -20.90 -5.18 -25.56
N ALA A 487 -20.59 -6.07 -26.49
CA ALA A 487 -19.45 -6.97 -26.35
C ALA A 487 -18.13 -6.19 -26.26
N GLU A 488 -17.94 -5.15 -27.08
CA GLU A 488 -16.78 -4.26 -27.00
C GLU A 488 -16.72 -3.49 -25.68
N TYR A 489 -17.83 -2.95 -25.19
CA TYR A 489 -17.87 -2.27 -23.90
C TYR A 489 -17.54 -3.21 -22.73
N LYS A 490 -18.03 -4.46 -22.75
CA LYS A 490 -17.63 -5.48 -21.75
C LYS A 490 -16.14 -5.76 -21.80
N ALA A 491 -15.55 -5.84 -23.00
CA ALA A 491 -14.11 -6.03 -23.15
C ALA A 491 -13.32 -4.82 -22.60
N LYS A 492 -13.71 -3.60 -22.96
CA LYS A 492 -13.09 -2.37 -22.45
C LYS A 492 -13.21 -2.25 -20.93
N SER A 493 -14.38 -2.54 -20.36
CA SER A 493 -14.60 -2.58 -18.91
C SER A 493 -13.65 -3.55 -18.20
N TYR A 494 -13.49 -4.76 -18.75
CA TYR A 494 -12.55 -5.74 -18.20
C TYR A 494 -11.10 -5.21 -18.25
N LEU A 495 -10.67 -4.69 -19.40
CA LEU A 495 -9.31 -4.16 -19.54
C LEU A 495 -9.04 -2.97 -18.62
N MET A 496 -10.02 -2.10 -18.39
CA MET A 496 -9.89 -1.00 -17.41
C MET A 496 -9.69 -1.51 -16.00
N LEU A 497 -10.43 -2.54 -15.58
CA LEU A 497 -10.19 -3.18 -14.27
C LEU A 497 -8.81 -3.83 -14.19
N MET A 498 -8.28 -4.33 -15.30
CA MET A 498 -6.93 -4.88 -15.31
C MET A 498 -5.86 -3.82 -15.13
N LEU A 499 -6.11 -2.57 -15.53
CA LEU A 499 -5.20 -1.47 -15.22
C LEU A 499 -5.20 -1.07 -13.74
N THR A 500 -6.17 -1.55 -12.92
CA THR A 500 -6.21 -1.27 -11.49
C THR A 500 -5.41 -2.28 -10.65
N THR A 501 -4.70 -3.21 -11.28
CA THR A 501 -4.04 -4.31 -10.57
C THR A 501 -2.56 -4.12 -10.42
N TYR A 502 -2.00 -4.64 -9.33
CA TYR A 502 -0.57 -4.54 -9.08
C TYR A 502 0.27 -5.40 -10.02
N GLN A 503 -0.30 -6.45 -10.62
CA GLN A 503 0.38 -7.22 -11.66
C GLN A 503 0.61 -6.40 -12.94
N VAL A 504 -0.30 -5.48 -13.27
CA VAL A 504 -0.15 -4.59 -14.42
C VAL A 504 0.62 -3.32 -14.04
N ASN A 505 0.35 -2.75 -12.86
CA ASN A 505 0.97 -1.51 -12.40
C ASN A 505 2.41 -1.69 -11.88
N THR A 506 2.76 -2.91 -11.47
CA THR A 506 4.06 -3.34 -10.92
C THR A 506 4.43 -2.74 -9.55
N THR A 507 3.55 -1.96 -8.93
CA THR A 507 3.74 -1.33 -7.62
C THR A 507 2.60 -1.75 -6.70
N GLY A 508 2.88 -2.55 -5.65
CA GLY A 508 1.84 -3.20 -4.82
C GLY A 508 1.11 -2.28 -3.84
N PHE A 509 0.53 -1.16 -4.31
CA PHE A 509 -0.19 -0.22 -3.45
C PHE A 509 -1.55 -0.78 -3.00
N GLN A 510 -1.99 -0.44 -1.79
CA GLN A 510 -3.27 -0.84 -1.19
C GLN A 510 -4.47 -0.46 -2.05
N SER A 511 -4.39 0.66 -2.78
CA SER A 511 -5.44 1.12 -3.69
C SER A 511 -5.74 0.15 -4.82
N GLN A 512 -4.77 -0.69 -5.17
CA GLN A 512 -4.84 -1.61 -6.29
C GLN A 512 -5.51 -2.92 -5.89
N THR A 513 -6.01 -3.64 -6.88
CA THR A 513 -6.71 -4.92 -6.67
C THR A 513 -5.85 -6.08 -7.14
N ASP A 514 -5.93 -7.23 -6.50
CA ASP A 514 -5.32 -8.44 -7.05
C ASP A 514 -6.01 -8.82 -8.37
N GLN A 515 -5.23 -8.97 -9.45
CA GLN A 515 -5.72 -9.48 -10.73
C GLN A 515 -6.51 -10.77 -10.58
N PHE A 516 -6.14 -11.65 -9.64
CA PHE A 516 -6.83 -12.92 -9.44
C PHE A 516 -8.27 -12.74 -8.99
N GLU A 517 -8.59 -11.71 -8.20
CA GLU A 517 -9.97 -11.45 -7.75
C GLU A 517 -10.88 -11.02 -8.91
N ILE A 518 -10.35 -10.25 -9.86
CA ILE A 518 -11.08 -9.84 -11.06
C ILE A 518 -11.23 -11.03 -12.02
N GLU A 519 -10.18 -11.82 -12.23
CA GLU A 519 -10.21 -13.01 -13.08
C GLU A 519 -11.19 -14.07 -12.53
N ASP A 520 -11.15 -14.34 -11.23
CA ASP A 520 -11.97 -15.36 -10.57
C ASP A 520 -13.48 -15.04 -10.58
N THR A 521 -13.85 -13.78 -10.80
CA THR A 521 -15.24 -13.31 -10.85
C THR A 521 -15.73 -13.02 -12.27
N THR A 522 -14.84 -13.01 -13.27
CA THR A 522 -15.19 -12.72 -14.67
C THR A 522 -15.69 -13.97 -15.40
N SER A 523 -16.79 -13.87 -16.15
CA SER A 523 -17.35 -15.01 -16.89
C SER A 523 -16.57 -15.37 -18.15
N SER A 524 -16.60 -16.64 -18.56
CA SER A 524 -15.98 -17.10 -19.82
C SER A 524 -16.49 -16.32 -21.04
N ALA A 525 -17.79 -15.98 -21.07
CA ALA A 525 -18.39 -15.15 -22.10
C ALA A 525 -17.76 -13.75 -22.19
N THR A 526 -17.39 -13.15 -21.06
CA THR A 526 -16.71 -11.85 -21.04
C THR A 526 -15.29 -11.97 -21.56
N ILE A 527 -14.55 -13.02 -21.16
CA ILE A 527 -13.20 -13.27 -21.69
C ILE A 527 -13.24 -13.51 -23.21
N ASN A 528 -14.28 -14.19 -23.72
CA ASN A 528 -14.44 -14.36 -25.17
C ASN A 528 -14.68 -13.03 -25.90
N ASN A 529 -15.41 -12.08 -25.29
CA ASN A 529 -15.53 -10.73 -25.82
C ASN A 529 -14.18 -10.02 -25.88
N VAL A 530 -13.33 -10.18 -24.85
CA VAL A 530 -11.97 -9.62 -24.82
C VAL A 530 -11.10 -10.22 -25.94
N ILE A 531 -11.14 -11.53 -26.14
CA ILE A 531 -10.41 -12.20 -27.23
C ILE A 531 -10.87 -11.69 -28.60
N THR A 532 -12.18 -11.52 -28.77
CA THR A 532 -12.78 -10.95 -29.99
C THR A 532 -12.30 -9.52 -30.20
N TYR A 533 -12.30 -8.70 -29.15
CA TYR A 533 -11.81 -7.32 -29.18
C TYR A 533 -10.33 -7.23 -29.58
N PHE A 534 -9.48 -8.15 -29.08
CA PHE A 534 -8.07 -8.26 -29.48
C PHE A 534 -7.87 -8.62 -30.96
N SER A 535 -8.89 -9.21 -31.59
CA SER A 535 -8.85 -9.68 -32.98
C SER A 535 -9.75 -8.85 -33.89
N LYS A 536 -10.27 -7.71 -33.40
CA LYS A 536 -11.25 -6.92 -34.14
C LYS A 536 -10.65 -6.34 -35.43
N PRO A 537 -11.40 -6.31 -36.54
CA PRO A 537 -10.94 -5.65 -37.75
C PRO A 537 -10.86 -4.14 -37.53
N ASN A 538 -9.80 -3.52 -38.04
CA ASN A 538 -9.60 -2.06 -37.99
C ASN A 538 -9.70 -1.44 -36.58
N PRO A 539 -8.87 -1.88 -35.61
CA PRO A 539 -8.90 -1.29 -34.28
C PRO A 539 -8.51 0.20 -34.31
N THR A 540 -9.23 1.02 -33.54
CA THR A 540 -8.94 2.43 -33.33
C THR A 540 -7.58 2.60 -32.62
N ASP A 541 -7.06 3.83 -32.60
CA ASP A 541 -5.83 4.14 -31.83
C ASP A 541 -5.99 3.78 -30.35
N PHE A 542 -7.14 4.15 -29.77
CA PHE A 542 -7.48 3.83 -28.38
C PHE A 542 -7.45 2.31 -28.14
N ASP A 543 -8.08 1.52 -29.01
CA ASP A 543 -8.14 0.07 -28.82
C ASP A 543 -6.74 -0.54 -28.79
N LYS A 544 -5.87 -0.14 -29.73
CA LYS A 544 -4.48 -0.64 -29.82
C LYS A 544 -3.69 -0.32 -28.55
N ARG A 545 -3.84 0.90 -28.04
CA ARG A 545 -3.11 1.37 -26.85
C ARG A 545 -3.63 0.74 -25.57
N LEU A 546 -4.95 0.60 -25.42
CA LEU A 546 -5.54 -0.12 -24.28
C LEU A 546 -5.13 -1.59 -24.24
N ILE A 547 -5.12 -2.28 -25.39
CA ILE A 547 -4.62 -3.65 -25.51
C ILE A 547 -3.16 -3.72 -25.05
N LYS A 548 -2.32 -2.81 -25.54
CA LYS A 548 -0.90 -2.75 -25.16
C LYS A 548 -0.72 -2.52 -23.66
N LEU A 549 -1.51 -1.62 -23.06
CA LEU A 549 -1.43 -1.31 -21.62
C LEU A 549 -1.79 -2.51 -20.73
N SER A 550 -2.72 -3.36 -21.17
CA SER A 550 -3.12 -4.53 -20.39
C SER A 550 -2.01 -5.57 -20.21
N GLY A 551 -0.99 -5.58 -21.08
CA GLY A 551 0.09 -6.55 -21.04
C GLY A 551 -0.28 -7.99 -21.43
N PHE A 552 -1.55 -8.27 -21.75
CA PHE A 552 -1.98 -9.63 -22.09
C PHE A 552 -1.47 -10.11 -23.45
N SER A 553 -0.98 -11.34 -23.49
CA SER A 553 -0.80 -12.10 -24.73
C SER A 553 -2.06 -12.90 -25.10
N LYS A 554 -2.15 -13.36 -26.35
CA LYS A 554 -3.23 -14.28 -26.79
C LYS A 554 -3.26 -15.55 -25.94
N ASP A 555 -2.10 -16.10 -25.63
CA ASP A 555 -1.99 -17.31 -24.81
C ASP A 555 -2.53 -17.07 -23.39
N ASP A 556 -2.33 -15.88 -22.81
CA ASP A 556 -2.85 -15.56 -21.47
C ASP A 556 -4.38 -15.51 -21.47
N LEU A 557 -4.96 -14.86 -22.48
CA LEU A 557 -6.42 -14.78 -22.64
C LEU A 557 -7.06 -16.15 -22.89
N TYR A 558 -6.45 -17.00 -23.72
CA TYR A 558 -6.97 -18.35 -23.96
C TYR A 558 -6.77 -19.27 -22.75
N THR A 559 -5.68 -19.11 -22.00
CA THR A 559 -5.51 -19.80 -20.71
C THR A 559 -6.59 -19.39 -19.72
N LEU A 560 -6.87 -18.09 -19.60
CA LEU A 560 -7.92 -17.58 -18.73
C LEU A 560 -9.32 -18.05 -19.19
N LEU A 561 -9.61 -18.00 -20.50
CA LEU A 561 -10.87 -18.52 -21.04
C LEU A 561 -11.06 -20.00 -20.67
N GLY A 562 -10.02 -20.82 -20.81
CA GLY A 562 -10.05 -22.23 -20.43
C GLY A 562 -10.34 -22.43 -18.94
N ARG A 563 -9.68 -21.65 -18.06
CA ARG A 563 -9.94 -21.67 -16.61
C ARG A 563 -11.38 -21.33 -16.25
N ARG A 564 -11.90 -20.25 -16.84
CA ARG A 564 -13.28 -19.80 -16.60
C ARG A 564 -14.30 -20.81 -17.14
N ALA A 565 -14.05 -21.35 -18.33
CA ALA A 565 -14.89 -22.39 -18.92
C ALA A 565 -14.91 -23.66 -18.05
N LEU A 566 -13.78 -24.11 -17.49
CA LEU A 566 -13.74 -25.23 -16.54
C LEU A 566 -14.52 -24.92 -15.25
N SER A 567 -14.36 -23.71 -14.70
CA SER A 567 -15.09 -23.26 -13.51
C SER A 567 -16.61 -23.23 -13.72
N GLU A 568 -17.04 -22.98 -14.96
CA GLU A 568 -18.44 -22.99 -15.40
C GLU A 568 -18.89 -24.34 -15.97
N HIS A 569 -18.06 -25.40 -15.84
CA HIS A 569 -18.30 -26.75 -16.38
C HIS A 569 -18.54 -26.83 -17.90
N SER A 570 -18.11 -25.82 -18.64
CA SER A 570 -18.17 -25.79 -20.11
C SER A 570 -16.95 -26.47 -20.71
N PHE A 571 -16.83 -27.79 -20.55
CA PHE A 571 -15.62 -28.56 -20.89
C PHE A 571 -15.23 -28.45 -22.37
N ALA A 572 -16.20 -28.43 -23.29
CA ALA A 572 -15.93 -28.27 -24.72
C ALA A 572 -15.33 -26.89 -25.06
N LEU A 573 -15.79 -25.83 -24.38
CA LEU A 573 -15.21 -24.49 -24.53
C LEU A 573 -13.79 -24.44 -23.94
N ALA A 574 -13.57 -25.11 -22.80
CA ALA A 574 -12.25 -25.21 -22.21
C ALA A 574 -11.26 -25.95 -23.11
N GLU A 575 -11.69 -27.05 -23.75
CA GLU A 575 -10.91 -27.76 -24.77
C GLU A 575 -10.51 -26.82 -25.91
N GLU A 576 -11.48 -26.11 -26.49
CA GLU A 576 -11.22 -25.16 -27.58
C GLU A 576 -10.22 -24.08 -27.17
N ALA A 577 -10.42 -23.50 -25.99
CA ALA A 577 -9.58 -22.43 -25.47
C ALA A 577 -8.14 -22.90 -25.21
N PHE A 578 -7.95 -23.97 -24.44
CA PHE A 578 -6.61 -24.49 -24.15
C PHE A 578 -5.91 -25.05 -25.39
N GLY A 579 -6.67 -25.53 -26.39
CA GLY A 579 -6.13 -25.96 -27.68
C GLY A 579 -5.49 -24.83 -28.50
N LYS A 580 -5.84 -23.57 -28.20
CA LYS A 580 -5.26 -22.37 -28.83
C LYS A 580 -4.02 -21.82 -28.13
N VAL A 581 -3.64 -22.38 -26.98
CA VAL A 581 -2.45 -21.97 -26.22
C VAL A 581 -1.21 -22.73 -26.71
N ASN A 582 -0.07 -22.04 -26.81
CA ASN A 582 1.20 -22.70 -27.11
C ASN A 582 1.54 -23.80 -26.10
N SER A 583 1.66 -25.05 -26.56
CA SER A 583 1.88 -26.22 -25.71
C SER A 583 3.18 -26.19 -24.89
N LYS A 584 4.16 -25.35 -25.25
CA LYS A 584 5.36 -25.14 -24.43
C LYS A 584 5.04 -24.55 -23.06
N LYS A 585 4.02 -23.68 -22.96
CA LYS A 585 3.60 -23.06 -21.69
C LYS A 585 3.24 -24.08 -20.62
N TRP A 586 2.70 -25.23 -21.00
CA TRP A 586 2.32 -26.30 -20.07
C TRP A 586 3.51 -26.99 -19.39
N LYS A 587 4.74 -26.75 -19.87
CA LYS A 587 5.98 -27.27 -19.27
C LYS A 587 6.69 -26.25 -18.38
N GLU A 588 6.18 -25.03 -18.30
CA GLU A 588 6.74 -23.92 -17.54
C GLU A 588 6.07 -23.82 -16.16
N GLU A 589 6.64 -23.01 -15.26
CA GLU A 589 5.98 -22.68 -14.00
C GLU A 589 4.77 -21.76 -14.26
N PRO A 590 3.68 -21.87 -13.47
CA PRO A 590 3.48 -22.77 -12.32
C PRO A 590 2.99 -24.19 -12.69
N TRP A 591 2.69 -24.49 -13.96
CA TRP A 591 2.08 -25.76 -14.39
C TRP A 591 2.91 -26.99 -14.01
N LYS A 592 4.23 -26.91 -14.19
CA LYS A 592 5.16 -27.98 -13.84
C LYS A 592 5.07 -28.40 -12.37
N THR A 593 4.91 -27.43 -11.46
CA THR A 593 4.94 -27.68 -10.02
C THR A 593 3.57 -28.09 -9.49
N PHE A 594 2.49 -27.47 -9.97
CA PHE A 594 1.17 -27.58 -9.34
C PHE A 594 0.13 -28.34 -10.18
N PHE A 595 0.49 -28.81 -11.38
CA PHE A 595 -0.33 -29.74 -12.17
C PHE A 595 0.48 -30.99 -12.48
N ASN A 596 0.95 -31.66 -11.42
CA ASN A 596 1.90 -32.78 -11.45
C ASN A 596 1.30 -34.13 -11.02
N GLU A 597 0.03 -34.16 -10.60
CA GLU A 597 -0.71 -35.39 -10.27
C GLU A 597 -1.87 -35.68 -11.25
N ASP A 598 -2.28 -36.95 -11.35
CA ASP A 598 -3.38 -37.36 -12.24
C ASP A 598 -4.72 -36.74 -11.78
N PRO A 599 -5.35 -35.88 -12.60
CA PRO A 599 -6.61 -35.22 -12.25
C PRO A 599 -7.83 -36.16 -12.30
N PHE A 600 -7.71 -37.38 -12.82
CA PHE A 600 -8.79 -38.37 -12.89
C PHE A 600 -8.72 -39.45 -11.81
N TYR A 601 -7.82 -39.28 -10.84
CA TYR A 601 -7.62 -40.20 -9.73
C TYR A 601 -7.81 -39.47 -8.39
N ILE A 602 -8.53 -40.09 -7.46
CA ILE A 602 -8.64 -39.64 -6.07
C ILE A 602 -7.92 -40.67 -5.22
N ALA A 603 -6.78 -40.28 -4.65
CA ALA A 603 -5.96 -41.17 -3.85
C ALA A 603 -6.67 -41.60 -2.56
N ALA A 604 -6.58 -42.89 -2.27
CA ALA A 604 -6.98 -43.52 -1.02
C ALA A 604 -6.10 -43.08 0.16
N ASP A 605 -4.85 -42.78 -0.15
CA ASP A 605 -3.72 -42.51 0.73
C ASP A 605 -3.02 -41.20 0.31
N ASN A 606 -1.81 -40.98 0.80
CA ASN A 606 -0.97 -39.85 0.37
C ASN A 606 -0.08 -40.20 -0.85
N SER A 607 -0.45 -41.20 -1.66
CA SER A 607 0.31 -41.54 -2.86
C SER A 607 0.04 -40.55 -3.99
N GLU A 608 1.10 -40.13 -4.65
CA GLU A 608 1.04 -39.27 -5.83
C GLU A 608 1.08 -40.15 -7.08
N THR A 609 0.03 -40.09 -7.91
CA THR A 609 0.06 -40.68 -9.26
C THR A 609 0.54 -39.61 -10.24
N PRO A 610 1.68 -39.78 -10.94
CA PRO A 610 2.21 -38.74 -11.82
C PRO A 610 1.23 -38.31 -12.92
N ASN A 611 1.12 -37.00 -13.13
CA ASN A 611 0.29 -36.45 -14.20
C ASN A 611 0.85 -36.75 -15.59
N THR A 612 -0.02 -37.22 -16.48
CA THR A 612 0.29 -37.39 -17.92
C THR A 612 -0.52 -36.42 -18.81
N TYR A 613 -1.36 -35.57 -18.20
CA TYR A 613 -2.23 -34.64 -18.89
C TYR A 613 -1.61 -33.24 -18.97
N THR A 614 -1.99 -32.53 -20.02
CA THR A 614 -1.85 -31.07 -20.15
C THR A 614 -3.22 -30.44 -19.91
N PRO A 615 -3.34 -29.13 -19.65
CA PRO A 615 -4.64 -28.47 -19.54
C PRO A 615 -5.58 -28.77 -20.72
N TYR A 616 -5.03 -28.79 -21.95
CA TYR A 616 -5.77 -29.15 -23.15
C TYR A 616 -6.25 -30.62 -23.13
N THR A 617 -5.36 -31.59 -22.88
CA THR A 617 -5.75 -33.01 -22.92
C THR A 617 -6.65 -33.40 -21.76
N PHE A 618 -6.55 -32.71 -20.61
CA PHE A 618 -7.52 -32.80 -19.52
C PHE A 618 -8.91 -32.33 -19.96
N ALA A 619 -9.02 -31.10 -20.48
CA ALA A 619 -10.29 -30.52 -20.89
C ALA A 619 -10.96 -31.34 -22.02
N LYS A 620 -10.16 -31.81 -22.98
CA LYS A 620 -10.62 -32.74 -24.02
C LYS A 620 -11.22 -34.02 -23.43
N LYS A 621 -10.51 -34.68 -22.50
CA LYS A 621 -11.02 -35.89 -21.86
C LYS A 621 -12.30 -35.62 -21.08
N MET A 622 -12.41 -34.49 -20.38
CA MET A 622 -13.64 -34.07 -19.71
C MET A 622 -14.80 -33.88 -20.70
N ALA A 623 -14.57 -33.22 -21.84
CA ALA A 623 -15.58 -33.01 -22.88
C ALA A 623 -16.04 -34.34 -23.51
N ASP A 624 -15.11 -35.25 -23.82
CA ASP A 624 -15.40 -36.58 -24.34
C ASP A 624 -16.20 -37.42 -23.33
N LEU A 625 -15.81 -37.39 -22.05
CA LEU A 625 -16.54 -38.05 -20.96
C LEU A 625 -17.96 -37.51 -20.82
N GLU A 626 -18.15 -36.19 -20.83
CA GLU A 626 -19.47 -35.57 -20.73
C GLU A 626 -20.35 -35.98 -21.92
N LYS A 627 -19.79 -35.97 -23.14
CA LYS A 627 -20.48 -36.41 -24.34
C LYS A 627 -20.90 -37.88 -24.25
N ARG A 628 -19.99 -38.77 -23.85
CA ARG A 628 -20.29 -40.21 -23.68
C ARG A 628 -21.38 -40.43 -22.65
N PHE A 629 -21.29 -39.79 -21.49
CA PHE A 629 -22.29 -39.93 -20.43
C PHE A 629 -23.66 -39.37 -20.84
N ARG A 630 -23.70 -38.26 -21.58
CA ARG A 630 -24.95 -37.72 -22.13
C ARG A 630 -25.59 -38.66 -23.16
N GLN A 631 -24.78 -39.34 -23.97
CA GLN A 631 -25.24 -40.30 -24.97
C GLN A 631 -25.66 -41.64 -24.34
N ASN A 632 -25.01 -42.05 -23.26
CA ASN A 632 -25.30 -43.27 -22.52
C ASN A 632 -25.25 -43.02 -21.00
N PRO A 633 -26.39 -42.72 -20.36
CA PRO A 633 -26.48 -42.51 -18.91
C PRO A 633 -26.09 -43.74 -18.04
N ASN A 634 -25.92 -44.92 -18.66
CA ASN A 634 -25.44 -46.13 -17.99
C ASN A 634 -23.90 -46.27 -18.03
N ASP A 635 -23.18 -45.38 -18.71
CA ASP A 635 -21.71 -45.30 -18.65
C ASP A 635 -21.27 -44.71 -17.31
N LYS A 636 -21.34 -45.53 -16.26
CA LYS A 636 -21.01 -45.12 -14.89
C LYS A 636 -19.52 -44.91 -14.67
N GLU A 637 -18.68 -45.47 -15.52
CA GLU A 637 -17.25 -45.18 -15.53
C GLU A 637 -17.00 -43.74 -15.98
N SER A 638 -17.70 -43.27 -17.02
CA SER A 638 -17.66 -41.85 -17.41
C SER A 638 -18.14 -40.94 -16.29
N ALA A 639 -19.24 -41.28 -15.61
CA ALA A 639 -19.73 -40.53 -14.46
C ALA A 639 -18.67 -40.47 -13.33
N TYR A 640 -18.02 -41.58 -13.02
CA TYR A 640 -16.96 -41.62 -12.01
C TYR A 640 -15.78 -40.73 -12.37
N LEU A 641 -15.28 -40.83 -13.61
CA LEU A 641 -14.15 -40.04 -14.09
C LEU A 641 -14.49 -38.53 -14.19
N LEU A 642 -15.73 -38.17 -14.54
CA LEU A 642 -16.21 -36.78 -14.45
C LEU A 642 -16.22 -36.29 -13.01
N GLY A 643 -16.65 -37.13 -12.06
CA GLY A 643 -16.56 -36.85 -10.63
C GLY A 643 -15.13 -36.58 -10.19
N CYS A 644 -14.17 -37.44 -10.54
CA CYS A 644 -12.75 -37.24 -10.22
C CYS A 644 -12.19 -35.95 -10.83
N GLY A 645 -12.40 -35.74 -12.13
CA GLY A 645 -11.86 -34.56 -12.84
C GLY A 645 -12.42 -33.25 -12.30
N THR A 646 -13.72 -33.22 -11.96
CA THR A 646 -14.33 -32.03 -11.34
C THR A 646 -13.93 -31.84 -9.89
N PHE A 647 -13.75 -32.91 -9.11
CA PHE A 647 -13.25 -32.82 -7.72
C PHE A 647 -11.83 -32.24 -7.70
N ASN A 648 -10.96 -32.74 -8.57
CA ASN A 648 -9.54 -32.39 -8.52
C ASN A 648 -9.25 -30.95 -8.96
N ILE A 649 -10.19 -30.25 -9.60
CA ILE A 649 -10.08 -28.81 -9.86
C ILE A 649 -10.66 -27.93 -8.73
N THR A 650 -11.18 -28.51 -7.65
CA THR A 650 -11.68 -27.75 -6.48
C THR A 650 -10.54 -27.31 -5.56
N TYR A 651 -10.86 -26.54 -4.51
CA TYR A 651 -9.96 -26.10 -3.45
C TYR A 651 -9.20 -27.26 -2.78
N SER A 652 -9.85 -28.42 -2.61
CA SER A 652 -9.25 -29.62 -2.00
C SER A 652 -8.62 -30.57 -3.03
N GLY A 653 -8.71 -30.22 -4.32
CA GLY A 653 -8.21 -31.05 -5.42
C GLY A 653 -6.74 -30.80 -5.76
N ASN A 654 -6.11 -31.78 -6.40
CA ASN A 654 -4.69 -31.72 -6.79
C ASN A 654 -4.40 -30.91 -8.07
N SER A 655 -5.43 -30.38 -8.72
CA SER A 655 -5.38 -29.73 -10.03
C SER A 655 -6.10 -28.37 -10.05
N TRP A 656 -6.18 -27.69 -8.90
CA TRP A 656 -6.81 -26.37 -8.73
C TRP A 656 -6.28 -25.30 -9.71
N LEU A 657 -5.04 -25.43 -10.18
CA LEU A 657 -4.40 -24.49 -11.11
C LEU A 657 -5.13 -24.41 -12.47
N LEU A 658 -5.93 -25.43 -12.80
CA LEU A 658 -6.78 -25.47 -13.99
C LEU A 658 -7.97 -24.51 -13.94
N VAL A 659 -8.32 -23.97 -12.76
CA VAL A 659 -9.42 -23.00 -12.60
C VAL A 659 -8.99 -21.72 -11.91
N LYS A 660 -7.93 -21.74 -11.09
CA LYS A 660 -7.39 -20.58 -10.38
C LYS A 660 -5.91 -20.34 -10.65
N ARG A 661 -5.41 -19.12 -10.38
CA ARG A 661 -3.99 -18.76 -10.46
C ARG A 661 -3.25 -18.82 -9.13
N GLY A 662 -3.96 -18.58 -8.04
CA GLY A 662 -3.46 -18.69 -6.68
C GLY A 662 -4.26 -19.72 -5.89
N TRP A 663 -3.62 -20.25 -4.85
CA TRP A 663 -4.21 -21.13 -3.85
C TRP A 663 -3.53 -20.84 -2.51
N SER A 664 -4.30 -20.74 -1.43
CA SER A 664 -3.78 -20.55 -0.09
C SER A 664 -4.55 -21.40 0.92
N GLY A 665 -3.83 -22.02 1.86
CA GLY A 665 -4.45 -22.70 2.99
C GLY A 665 -5.28 -21.78 3.90
N ALA A 666 -5.10 -20.47 3.80
CA ALA A 666 -5.85 -19.44 4.52
C ALA A 666 -7.00 -18.82 3.70
N GLU A 667 -7.25 -19.29 2.47
CA GLU A 667 -8.27 -18.72 1.56
C GLU A 667 -9.70 -18.82 2.12
N VAL A 668 -9.97 -19.86 2.90
CA VAL A 668 -11.27 -20.08 3.57
C VAL A 668 -11.15 -19.67 5.02
N SER A 669 -11.71 -18.52 5.38
CA SER A 669 -11.72 -18.01 6.75
C SER A 669 -12.98 -17.18 7.01
N SER A 670 -13.29 -16.98 8.29
CA SER A 670 -14.37 -16.12 8.75
C SER A 670 -14.07 -14.63 8.57
N TYR A 671 -12.79 -14.25 8.57
CA TYR A 671 -12.32 -12.87 8.45
C TYR A 671 -12.41 -12.31 7.03
N MET A 672 -12.51 -13.17 6.00
CA MET A 672 -12.61 -12.73 4.61
C MET A 672 -14.04 -12.81 4.09
N HIS A 673 -14.56 -11.67 3.62
CA HIS A 673 -15.85 -11.61 2.96
C HIS A 673 -15.75 -12.09 1.51
N ARG A 674 -15.80 -13.42 1.30
CA ARG A 674 -15.80 -14.05 -0.04
C ARG A 674 -17.04 -14.90 -0.25
N ASN A 675 -17.41 -15.08 -1.52
CA ASN A 675 -18.47 -16.03 -1.87
C ASN A 675 -17.91 -17.46 -1.86
N TYR A 676 -18.13 -18.16 -0.75
CA TYR A 676 -17.76 -19.57 -0.60
C TYR A 676 -18.78 -20.55 -1.19
N SER A 677 -19.88 -20.08 -1.79
CA SER A 677 -20.91 -20.95 -2.38
C SER A 677 -20.58 -21.41 -3.81
N THR A 678 -19.33 -21.25 -4.27
CA THR A 678 -18.93 -21.63 -5.64
C THR A 678 -18.53 -23.09 -5.70
N GLU A 679 -18.58 -23.70 -6.90
CA GLU A 679 -18.17 -25.10 -7.09
C GLU A 679 -16.76 -25.37 -6.57
N TYR A 680 -15.85 -24.40 -6.76
CA TYR A 680 -14.47 -24.50 -6.30
C TYR A 680 -14.37 -24.84 -4.81
N TYR A 681 -15.30 -24.35 -3.99
CA TYR A 681 -15.31 -24.60 -2.56
C TYR A 681 -16.30 -25.69 -2.14
N MET A 682 -17.37 -25.91 -2.90
CA MET A 682 -18.46 -26.79 -2.46
C MET A 682 -18.44 -28.19 -3.11
N ALA A 683 -17.73 -28.37 -4.24
CA ALA A 683 -17.63 -29.64 -4.97
C ALA A 683 -18.99 -30.30 -5.29
N GLU A 684 -20.05 -29.50 -5.51
CA GLU A 684 -21.41 -30.01 -5.68
C GLU A 684 -21.59 -30.74 -7.01
N LYS A 685 -21.03 -30.20 -8.09
CA LYS A 685 -21.09 -30.82 -9.41
C LYS A 685 -20.34 -32.13 -9.43
N SER A 686 -19.18 -32.18 -8.77
CA SER A 686 -18.44 -33.43 -8.58
C SER A 686 -19.27 -34.49 -7.84
N ARG A 687 -19.90 -34.10 -6.72
CA ARG A 687 -20.79 -34.98 -5.97
C ARG A 687 -21.93 -35.52 -6.83
N GLN A 688 -22.56 -34.70 -7.66
CA GLN A 688 -23.62 -35.15 -8.58
C GLN A 688 -23.13 -36.23 -9.56
N TYR A 689 -21.92 -36.11 -10.09
CA TYR A 689 -21.34 -37.15 -10.95
C TYR A 689 -21.04 -38.44 -10.19
N PHE A 690 -20.55 -38.34 -8.95
CA PHE A 690 -20.38 -39.52 -8.09
C PHE A 690 -21.71 -40.17 -7.71
N ASP A 691 -22.76 -39.40 -7.43
CA ASP A 691 -24.11 -39.91 -7.19
C ASP A 691 -24.62 -40.75 -8.37
N GLU A 692 -24.30 -40.33 -9.60
CA GLU A 692 -24.60 -41.12 -10.79
C GLU A 692 -23.74 -42.38 -10.90
N ALA A 693 -22.46 -42.32 -10.57
CA ALA A 693 -21.54 -43.45 -10.61
C ALA A 693 -21.84 -44.52 -9.54
N ILE A 694 -22.33 -44.13 -8.35
CA ILE A 694 -22.74 -45.03 -7.26
C ILE A 694 -23.87 -45.97 -7.70
N LYS A 695 -24.64 -45.61 -8.73
CA LYS A 695 -25.71 -46.44 -9.31
C LYS A 695 -25.17 -47.55 -10.23
N SER A 696 -23.86 -47.76 -10.30
CA SER A 696 -23.25 -48.82 -11.09
C SER A 696 -23.64 -50.21 -10.59
N THR A 697 -23.70 -51.18 -11.51
CA THR A 697 -23.83 -52.60 -11.15
C THR A 697 -22.51 -53.20 -10.69
N ASP A 698 -21.38 -52.52 -10.93
CA ASP A 698 -20.07 -52.89 -10.38
C ASP A 698 -19.93 -52.33 -8.95
N PRO A 699 -19.86 -53.18 -7.91
CA PRO A 699 -19.70 -52.73 -6.54
C PRO A 699 -18.34 -52.07 -6.28
N GLU A 700 -17.27 -52.40 -7.01
CA GLU A 700 -15.96 -51.75 -6.85
C GLU A 700 -16.00 -50.30 -7.32
N LEU A 701 -16.56 -50.06 -8.52
CA LEU A 701 -16.78 -48.69 -9.01
C LEU A 701 -17.71 -47.89 -8.10
N SER A 702 -18.76 -48.52 -7.59
CA SER A 702 -19.70 -47.87 -6.66
C SER A 702 -19.04 -47.49 -5.34
N ALA A 703 -18.16 -48.35 -4.81
CA ALA A 703 -17.37 -48.07 -3.61
C ALA A 703 -16.39 -46.89 -3.84
N LYS A 704 -15.71 -46.85 -4.98
CA LYS A 704 -14.84 -45.73 -5.38
C LYS A 704 -15.61 -44.42 -5.48
N ALA A 705 -16.78 -44.45 -6.10
CA ALA A 705 -17.65 -43.29 -6.22
C ALA A 705 -18.16 -42.80 -4.86
N CYS A 706 -18.51 -43.71 -3.92
CA CYS A 706 -18.85 -43.32 -2.55
C CYS A 706 -17.68 -42.61 -1.84
N PHE A 707 -16.45 -43.09 -2.03
CA PHE A 707 -15.29 -42.41 -1.47
C PHE A 707 -15.08 -41.03 -2.10
N GLY A 708 -15.18 -40.90 -3.42
CA GLY A 708 -15.13 -39.58 -4.09
C GLY A 708 -16.20 -38.62 -3.58
N ALA A 709 -17.44 -39.07 -3.43
CA ALA A 709 -18.54 -38.27 -2.88
C ALA A 709 -18.30 -37.86 -1.42
N SER A 710 -17.70 -38.74 -0.60
CA SER A 710 -17.33 -38.39 0.78
C SER A 710 -16.24 -37.32 0.86
N LYS A 711 -15.33 -37.25 -0.12
CA LYS A 711 -14.34 -36.17 -0.21
C LYS A 711 -15.02 -34.84 -0.52
N CYS A 712 -16.06 -34.84 -1.35
CA CYS A 712 -16.89 -33.65 -1.58
C CYS A 712 -17.57 -33.18 -0.29
N GLU A 713 -18.13 -34.10 0.50
CA GLU A 713 -18.69 -33.77 1.83
C GLU A 713 -17.64 -33.17 2.78
N ALA A 714 -16.44 -33.75 2.81
CA ALA A 714 -15.35 -33.25 3.64
C ALA A 714 -14.90 -31.83 3.23
N THR A 715 -14.84 -31.54 1.93
CA THR A 715 -14.56 -30.20 1.41
C THR A 715 -15.65 -29.20 1.82
N ALA A 716 -16.93 -29.55 1.65
CA ALA A 716 -18.04 -28.69 2.06
C ALA A 716 -18.07 -28.46 3.59
N PHE A 717 -17.72 -29.48 4.38
CA PHE A 717 -17.59 -29.35 5.83
C PHE A 717 -16.42 -28.43 6.23
N PHE A 718 -15.28 -28.53 5.55
CA PHE A 718 -14.14 -27.63 5.78
C PHE A 718 -14.55 -26.17 5.60
N VAL A 719 -15.31 -25.86 4.54
CA VAL A 719 -15.84 -24.51 4.30
C VAL A 719 -16.84 -24.10 5.38
N TYR A 720 -17.80 -24.97 5.70
CA TYR A 720 -18.77 -24.71 6.76
C TYR A 720 -18.09 -24.41 8.10
N ARG A 721 -17.09 -25.21 8.50
CA ARG A 721 -16.38 -25.03 9.77
C ARG A 721 -15.60 -23.72 9.80
N ASN A 722 -14.83 -23.40 8.77
CA ASN A 722 -13.92 -22.25 8.77
C ASN A 722 -14.61 -20.90 8.52
N THR A 723 -15.87 -20.92 8.07
CA THR A 723 -16.71 -19.71 7.93
C THR A 723 -17.58 -19.44 9.15
N LYS A 724 -17.51 -20.29 10.18
CA LYS A 724 -18.16 -20.10 11.48
C LYS A 724 -17.12 -19.65 12.49
N ASP A 725 -17.14 -18.39 12.88
CA ASP A 725 -16.37 -17.96 14.05
C ASP A 725 -16.84 -18.70 15.30
N PRO A 726 -15.94 -19.12 16.19
CA PRO A 726 -16.35 -19.36 17.57
C PRO A 726 -16.88 -18.04 18.13
N ASP A 727 -18.05 -18.07 18.77
CA ASP A 727 -18.49 -16.91 19.57
C ASP A 727 -17.33 -16.55 20.50
N PRO A 728 -16.93 -15.26 20.60
CA PRO A 728 -15.83 -14.85 21.49
C PRO A 728 -16.00 -15.32 22.94
N LYS A 729 -17.24 -15.68 23.34
CA LYS A 729 -17.61 -16.22 24.65
C LYS A 729 -17.74 -17.75 24.70
N GLU A 730 -17.70 -18.44 23.56
CA GLU A 730 -17.74 -19.89 23.49
C GLU A 730 -16.35 -20.48 23.79
N GLU A 731 -16.28 -21.38 24.77
CA GLU A 731 -15.08 -22.15 25.02
C GLU A 731 -14.76 -22.99 23.78
N TYR A 732 -13.51 -22.92 23.27
CA TYR A 732 -13.08 -23.62 22.06
C TYR A 732 -13.44 -25.13 22.05
N GLY A 733 -13.43 -25.78 23.23
CA GLY A 733 -13.84 -27.18 23.35
C GLY A 733 -15.32 -27.45 23.04
N LEU A 734 -16.22 -26.49 23.26
CA LEU A 734 -17.64 -26.57 22.89
C LEU A 734 -17.83 -26.39 21.39
N PHE A 735 -17.10 -25.45 20.78
CA PHE A 735 -17.06 -25.25 19.34
C PHE A 735 -16.66 -26.56 18.62
N GLU A 736 -15.57 -27.20 19.06
CA GLU A 736 -15.10 -28.47 18.48
C GLU A 736 -16.13 -29.59 18.61
N LYS A 737 -16.81 -29.70 19.76
CA LYS A 737 -17.88 -30.70 19.95
C LYS A 737 -19.05 -30.46 19.00
N ARG A 738 -19.50 -29.21 18.85
CA ARG A 738 -20.57 -28.84 17.93
C ARG A 738 -20.19 -29.15 16.48
N MET A 739 -18.99 -28.75 16.05
CA MET A 739 -18.51 -29.03 14.70
C MET A 739 -18.40 -30.53 14.41
N SER A 740 -17.94 -31.33 15.38
CA SER A 740 -17.91 -32.80 15.25
C SER A 740 -19.32 -33.40 15.12
N GLN A 741 -20.31 -32.89 15.86
CA GLN A 741 -21.70 -33.33 15.74
C GLN A 741 -22.29 -32.95 14.37
N GLU A 742 -22.05 -31.73 13.90
CA GLU A 742 -22.49 -31.24 12.60
C GLU A 742 -21.89 -32.08 11.46
N GLU A 743 -20.59 -32.39 11.53
CA GLU A 743 -19.93 -33.30 10.59
C GLU A 743 -20.64 -34.66 10.55
N LYS A 744 -20.85 -35.28 11.72
CA LYS A 744 -21.50 -36.59 11.85
C LYS A 744 -22.93 -36.59 11.31
N GLN A 745 -23.68 -35.51 11.47
CA GLN A 745 -25.08 -35.42 11.04
C GLN A 745 -25.24 -35.09 9.55
N LYS A 746 -24.38 -34.24 8.99
CA LYS A 746 -24.60 -33.65 7.66
C LYS A 746 -23.56 -34.02 6.60
N TYR A 747 -22.37 -34.50 7.00
CA TYR A 747 -21.21 -34.63 6.10
C TYR A 747 -20.51 -35.99 6.16
N ARG A 748 -21.18 -37.04 6.67
CA ARG A 748 -20.65 -38.41 6.70
C ARG A 748 -21.55 -39.42 5.99
N HIS A 749 -22.43 -38.95 5.09
CA HIS A 749 -23.42 -39.81 4.45
C HIS A 749 -22.77 -40.89 3.58
N TYR A 750 -21.83 -40.51 2.71
CA TYR A 750 -21.24 -41.47 1.76
C TYR A 750 -20.25 -42.42 2.42
N PHE A 751 -19.57 -42.00 3.48
CA PHE A 751 -18.83 -42.92 4.34
C PHE A 751 -19.75 -43.95 5.00
N GLY A 752 -20.95 -43.55 5.43
CA GLY A 752 -21.98 -44.47 5.90
C GLY A 752 -22.40 -45.49 4.84
N ILE A 753 -22.59 -45.06 3.59
CA ILE A 753 -22.89 -45.97 2.47
C ILE A 753 -21.72 -46.91 2.20
N LEU A 754 -20.48 -46.40 2.13
CA LEU A 754 -19.27 -47.20 1.91
C LEU A 754 -19.12 -48.29 2.97
N LYS A 755 -19.32 -47.94 4.25
CA LYS A 755 -19.25 -48.86 5.39
C LYS A 755 -20.34 -49.93 5.36
N THR A 756 -21.57 -49.58 4.96
CA THR A 756 -22.73 -50.48 5.12
C THR A 756 -23.04 -51.31 3.88
N ARG A 757 -22.91 -50.73 2.67
CA ARG A 757 -23.30 -51.39 1.41
C ARG A 757 -22.12 -52.02 0.67
N TYR A 758 -20.90 -51.53 0.90
CA TYR A 758 -19.72 -51.90 0.12
C TYR A 758 -18.56 -52.46 0.96
N GLN A 759 -18.83 -52.96 2.17
CA GLN A 759 -17.82 -53.51 3.09
C GLN A 759 -17.01 -54.72 2.55
N ASN A 760 -17.51 -55.38 1.50
CA ASN A 760 -16.86 -56.56 0.93
C ASN A 760 -16.00 -56.23 -0.30
N THR A 761 -15.94 -54.96 -0.73
CA THR A 761 -15.13 -54.57 -1.88
C THR A 761 -13.66 -54.47 -1.50
N ARG A 762 -12.79 -54.75 -2.46
CA ARG A 762 -11.34 -54.62 -2.30
C ARG A 762 -10.98 -53.17 -1.99
N PHE A 763 -11.61 -52.24 -2.72
CA PHE A 763 -11.38 -50.83 -2.51
C PHE A 763 -11.74 -50.36 -1.10
N GLN A 764 -12.84 -50.82 -0.51
CA GLN A 764 -13.19 -50.44 0.86
C GLN A 764 -12.17 -50.95 1.89
N GLN A 765 -11.67 -52.17 1.70
CA GLN A 765 -10.63 -52.76 2.56
C GLN A 765 -9.31 -51.99 2.48
N GLU A 766 -8.93 -51.54 1.29
CA GLU A 766 -7.78 -50.67 1.03
C GLU A 766 -7.93 -49.33 1.77
N ILE A 767 -9.05 -48.63 1.58
CA ILE A 767 -9.32 -47.33 2.22
C ILE A 767 -9.39 -47.46 3.74
N LEU A 768 -9.89 -48.57 4.29
CA LEU A 768 -9.90 -48.80 5.74
C LEU A 768 -8.48 -48.88 6.33
N ARG A 769 -7.52 -49.38 5.55
CA ARG A 769 -6.10 -49.46 5.95
C ARG A 769 -5.38 -48.14 5.76
N GLU A 770 -5.70 -47.42 4.70
CA GLU A 770 -4.84 -46.33 4.20
C GLU A 770 -5.38 -44.92 4.46
N CYS A 771 -6.69 -44.77 4.66
CA CYS A 771 -7.31 -43.48 4.93
C CYS A 771 -7.62 -43.29 6.42
N GLY A 772 -6.84 -42.47 7.11
CA GLY A 772 -7.03 -42.19 8.54
C GLY A 772 -8.42 -41.66 8.89
N LEU A 773 -8.97 -40.76 8.07
CA LEU A 773 -10.34 -40.22 8.25
C LEU A 773 -11.41 -41.30 8.22
N TYR A 774 -11.33 -42.21 7.25
CA TYR A 774 -12.31 -43.29 7.12
C TYR A 774 -12.13 -44.36 8.19
N HIS A 775 -10.89 -44.68 8.57
CA HIS A 775 -10.58 -45.55 9.71
C HIS A 775 -11.20 -45.01 11.01
N ASP A 776 -11.02 -43.73 11.31
CA ASP A 776 -11.57 -43.10 12.51
C ASP A 776 -13.10 -43.04 12.48
N PHE A 777 -13.70 -42.78 11.31
CA PHE A 777 -15.13 -42.90 11.11
C PHE A 777 -15.65 -44.30 11.42
N VAL A 778 -15.02 -45.34 10.89
CA VAL A 778 -15.42 -46.74 11.12
C VAL A 778 -15.30 -47.12 12.60
N ALA A 779 -14.24 -46.63 13.26
CA ALA A 779 -13.98 -46.80 14.69
C ALA A 779 -14.88 -45.97 15.63
N GLY A 780 -15.76 -45.12 15.09
CA GLY A 780 -16.70 -44.31 15.87
C GLY A 780 -16.08 -43.11 16.58
N LYS A 781 -14.91 -42.66 16.13
CA LYS A 781 -14.21 -41.48 16.67
C LYS A 781 -14.83 -40.18 16.13
#